data_AF-A0A429X142-F1
#
_entry.id   AF-A0A429X142-F1
#
_cell.length_a   1.000
_cell.length_b   1.000
_cell.length_c   1.000
_cell.angle_alpha   90.00
_cell.angle_beta   90.00
_cell.angle_gamma   90.00
#
_symmetry.space_group_name_H-M   'P 1'
#
loop_
_entity.id
_entity.type
_entity.pdbx_description
1 polymer ?
#
loop_
_entity_poly.entity_id
_entity_poly.type
_entity_poly.pdbx_seq_one_letter_code
_entity_poly.pdbx_strand_id
1 'polypeptide(L)'
;MLSYIIKNILRQKDKLALLIIGALLISSGLSILVGLSETNKGTIIHTLEEKWRTSYDIVVRPDAADEEAANDLLDPNYLSGLSGGISIEEWEKIKGIEGVSVAAPISMIGYASYATKFQEVFLQEPGIYKFTYSMVESDGIKDYKQDYTSFYTVGYVVPNEYHEYGLINYQKQLGLTLYNSSNVLIAAIDPDEESRLVGLDKAVIKDGESAYLKPDAPVSTSINPEMGFKQINLPILLSNRSYANQKYVYTISKLDLDFQNNTEAEKTIQEIVENGGEKYLETVAASNKRTYKFTTKDNHKQLMENISFGNNYGIDSLESLLQEKPSPLLYRKVESPFENQWSLTYEIKTEKHVTDEFLAFYNLYRKPEFYAKDMLMIDVPRIVPNLVGFYDPSKLNLTMDPTNELPMETYRLPTAKYVLDEKGNPVNPPKNVTATSNPFGYIMQPPVMLTTINGAKEIMGDKPISAIRIKVEGVSQLSQDSQKKLEEVAEKIETLTGLKADITLGSSPQPVLIHIPETNKESKLGWIEQPWIKKGTTINIFNETKLGYSGLVACLIIVAVMYVFAVNLVSYLSRKKEFAILKALGWKNTKIQSLMILESVFVGFMVALFTMIVLLIIRAYNPGTLSLYKLLVVSGGILFIYLMGALLPSLFVKKNPPCGSHERRGNQSLKSKDCSG
;
A
#
# COMPACT_ATOMS: atom_id res chain seq x y z
N MET A 1 14.19 6.98 67.40
CA MET A 1 13.31 5.96 66.77
C MET A 1 14.07 5.11 65.75
N LEU A 2 14.84 5.69 64.84
CA LEU A 2 15.60 4.94 63.80
C LEU A 2 16.55 3.86 64.37
N SER A 3 17.31 4.19 65.41
CA SER A 3 18.20 3.23 66.12
C SER A 3 17.44 2.03 66.72
N TYR A 4 16.21 2.25 67.21
CA TYR A 4 15.35 1.18 67.71
C TYR A 4 14.84 0.28 66.57
N ILE A 5 14.43 0.89 65.44
CA ILE A 5 13.99 0.17 64.23
C ILE A 5 15.12 -0.73 63.71
N ILE A 6 16.33 -0.19 63.55
CA ILE A 6 17.49 -0.93 63.03
C ILE A 6 17.89 -2.08 63.95
N LYS A 7 18.00 -1.84 65.26
CA LYS A 7 18.31 -2.90 66.25
C LYS A 7 17.25 -3.99 66.29
N ASN A 8 15.98 -3.63 66.09
CA ASN A 8 14.88 -4.58 66.10
C ASN A 8 14.87 -5.46 64.84
N ILE A 9 15.05 -4.85 63.67
CA ILE A 9 15.16 -5.55 62.38
C ILE A 9 16.31 -6.59 62.43
N LEU A 10 17.46 -6.22 62.99
CA LEU A 10 18.63 -7.11 63.10
C LEU A 10 18.46 -8.24 64.12
N ARG A 11 17.56 -8.10 65.09
CA ARG A 11 17.36 -9.07 66.18
C ARG A 11 16.44 -10.23 65.79
N GLN A 12 15.59 -10.06 64.78
CA GLN A 12 14.66 -11.08 64.29
C GLN A 12 15.14 -11.67 62.96
N LYS A 13 16.10 -12.60 63.01
CA LYS A 13 16.80 -13.15 61.83
C LYS A 13 15.86 -13.81 60.82
N ASP A 14 14.88 -14.59 61.27
CA ASP A 14 13.94 -15.30 60.37
C ASP A 14 13.01 -14.32 59.64
N LYS A 15 12.58 -13.27 60.33
CA LYS A 15 11.77 -12.19 59.76
C LYS A 15 12.57 -11.35 58.78
N LEU A 16 13.82 -11.03 59.12
CA LEU A 16 14.75 -10.33 58.23
C LEU A 16 14.94 -11.13 56.94
N ALA A 17 15.15 -12.44 57.04
CA ALA A 17 15.30 -13.32 55.89
C ALA A 17 14.04 -13.33 55.00
N LEU A 18 12.85 -13.49 55.59
CA LEU A 18 11.58 -13.38 54.86
C LEU A 18 11.45 -12.03 54.16
N LEU A 19 11.71 -10.92 54.86
CA LEU A 19 11.62 -9.57 54.31
C LEU A 19 12.56 -9.35 53.12
N ILE A 20 13.80 -9.83 53.21
CA ILE A 20 14.79 -9.71 52.14
C ILE A 20 14.38 -10.56 50.94
N ILE A 21 13.92 -11.79 51.15
CA ILE A 21 13.47 -12.67 50.07
C ILE A 21 12.27 -12.07 49.34
N GLY A 22 11.27 -11.58 50.08
CA GLY A 22 10.09 -10.92 49.49
C GLY A 22 10.43 -9.63 48.76
N ALA A 23 11.30 -8.80 49.33
CA ALA A 23 11.79 -7.59 48.68
C ALA A 23 12.53 -7.89 47.37
N LEU A 24 13.39 -8.92 47.37
CA LEU A 24 14.12 -9.36 46.18
C LEU A 24 13.17 -9.88 45.11
N LEU A 25 12.15 -10.69 45.48
CA LEU A 25 11.16 -11.22 44.54
C LEU A 25 10.28 -10.13 43.93
N ILE A 26 9.81 -9.16 44.73
CA ILE A 26 9.00 -8.03 44.23
C ILE A 26 9.86 -7.14 43.34
N SER A 27 11.09 -6.80 43.77
CA SER A 27 12.02 -5.99 43.01
C SER A 27 12.40 -6.65 41.68
N SER A 28 12.74 -7.95 41.70
CA SER A 28 13.13 -8.68 40.50
C SER A 28 11.95 -8.87 39.55
N GLY A 29 10.78 -9.29 40.06
CA GLY A 29 9.57 -9.48 39.26
C GLY A 29 9.10 -8.18 38.58
N LEU A 30 9.08 -7.07 39.32
CA LEU A 30 8.69 -5.77 38.75
C LEU A 30 9.73 -5.26 37.75
N SER A 31 11.02 -5.43 38.03
CA SER A 31 12.09 -5.01 37.11
C SER A 31 12.09 -5.82 35.81
N ILE A 32 11.89 -7.14 35.90
CA ILE A 32 11.82 -8.03 34.74
C ILE A 32 10.57 -7.71 33.90
N LEU A 33 9.40 -7.54 34.50
CA LEU A 33 8.18 -7.21 33.76
C LEU A 33 8.26 -5.86 33.07
N VAL A 34 8.77 -4.83 33.76
CA VAL A 34 8.98 -3.50 33.16
C VAL A 34 10.01 -3.60 32.04
N GLY A 35 11.13 -4.31 32.26
CA GLY A 35 12.15 -4.54 31.24
C GLY A 35 11.64 -5.28 30.00
N LEU A 36 10.86 -6.35 30.18
CA LEU A 36 10.22 -7.10 29.11
C LEU A 36 9.17 -6.25 28.36
N SER A 37 8.37 -5.47 29.09
CA SER A 37 7.37 -4.59 28.49
C SER A 37 8.02 -3.51 27.61
N GLU A 38 9.10 -2.88 28.07
CA GLU A 38 9.83 -1.88 27.27
C GLU A 38 10.57 -2.51 26.09
N THR A 39 11.20 -3.67 26.29
CA THR A 39 11.92 -4.37 25.21
C THR A 39 10.95 -4.80 24.12
N ASN A 40 9.81 -5.41 24.49
CA ASN A 40 8.79 -5.80 23.51
C ASN A 40 8.16 -4.60 22.83
N LYS A 41 7.86 -3.51 23.56
CA LYS A 41 7.37 -2.28 22.96
C LYS A 41 8.37 -1.71 21.94
N GLY A 42 9.66 -1.66 22.28
CA GLY A 42 10.72 -1.18 21.40
C GLY A 42 10.88 -2.05 20.15
N THR A 43 10.92 -3.37 20.30
CA THR A 43 11.04 -4.31 19.17
C THR A 43 9.81 -4.27 18.27
N ILE A 44 8.61 -4.20 18.85
CA ILE A 44 7.34 -4.10 18.10
C ILE A 44 7.33 -2.78 17.32
N ILE A 45 7.62 -1.64 17.96
CA ILE A 45 7.68 -0.34 17.27
C ILE A 45 8.70 -0.38 16.13
N HIS A 46 9.92 -0.84 16.39
CA HIS A 46 10.96 -0.87 15.36
C HIS A 46 10.59 -1.77 14.19
N THR A 47 10.06 -2.97 14.46
CA THR A 47 9.67 -3.92 13.40
C THR A 47 8.48 -3.39 12.59
N LEU A 48 7.51 -2.74 13.24
CA LEU A 48 6.35 -2.14 12.58
C LEU A 48 6.74 -0.88 11.80
N GLU A 49 7.58 -0.02 12.36
CA GLU A 49 8.06 1.21 11.70
C GLU A 49 8.98 0.93 10.52
N GLU A 50 9.80 -0.13 10.57
CA GLU A 50 10.60 -0.56 9.42
C GLU A 50 9.75 -1.22 8.34
N LYS A 51 8.75 -2.02 8.73
CA LYS A 51 7.91 -2.75 7.79
C LYS A 51 6.74 -1.95 7.24
N TRP A 52 6.30 -0.85 7.86
CA TRP A 52 5.08 -0.15 7.45
C TRP A 52 5.30 1.37 7.37
N ARG A 53 6.40 1.79 6.73
CA ARG A 53 6.52 3.17 6.26
C ARG A 53 5.56 3.36 5.09
N THR A 54 4.70 4.37 5.18
CA THR A 54 3.78 4.72 4.10
C THR A 54 4.36 5.88 3.30
N SER A 55 4.22 5.85 1.97
CA SER A 55 4.73 6.92 1.10
C SER A 55 3.98 8.24 1.27
N TYR A 56 2.75 8.19 1.81
CA TYR A 56 1.93 9.32 2.26
C TYR A 56 1.13 8.91 3.50
N ASP A 57 0.55 9.88 4.20
CA ASP A 57 -0.18 9.64 5.45
C ASP A 57 -1.70 9.69 5.23
N ILE A 58 -2.17 10.53 4.31
CA ILE A 58 -3.58 10.66 3.93
C ILE A 58 -3.68 10.63 2.40
N VAL A 59 -4.73 10.00 1.88
CA VAL A 59 -5.11 10.11 0.46
C VAL A 59 -6.51 10.69 0.34
N VAL A 60 -6.63 11.74 -0.47
CA VAL A 60 -7.89 12.44 -0.74
C VAL A 60 -8.38 12.05 -2.12
N ARG A 61 -9.65 11.70 -2.23
CA ARG A 61 -10.27 11.25 -3.48
C ARG A 61 -11.75 11.66 -3.56
N PRO A 62 -12.32 11.74 -4.76
CA PRO A 62 -13.77 11.91 -4.92
C PRO A 62 -14.53 10.77 -4.24
N ASP A 63 -15.75 11.05 -3.79
CA ASP A 63 -16.64 10.02 -3.26
C ASP A 63 -17.08 9.10 -4.40
N ALA A 64 -16.78 7.80 -4.28
CA ALA A 64 -17.14 6.81 -5.27
C ALA A 64 -18.49 6.19 -4.88
N ALA A 65 -19.53 6.46 -5.67
CA ALA A 65 -20.92 6.10 -5.36
C ALA A 65 -21.20 4.59 -5.16
N ASP A 66 -20.26 3.69 -5.50
CA ASP A 66 -20.45 2.23 -5.53
C ASP A 66 -19.42 1.42 -4.71
N GLU A 67 -18.82 1.99 -3.66
CA GLU A 67 -17.85 1.32 -2.76
C GLU A 67 -18.45 0.44 -1.64
N GLU A 68 -19.68 -0.08 -1.79
CA GLU A 68 -20.40 -0.80 -0.72
C GLU A 68 -19.64 -2.02 -0.13
N ALA A 69 -18.73 -2.66 -0.87
CA ALA A 69 -18.13 -3.94 -0.45
C ALA A 69 -16.77 -3.84 0.27
N ALA A 70 -16.05 -2.71 0.14
CA ALA A 70 -14.64 -2.62 0.53
C ALA A 70 -14.28 -1.34 1.30
N ASN A 71 -15.22 -0.71 1.99
CA ASN A 71 -15.00 0.59 2.66
C ASN A 71 -13.77 0.66 3.58
N ASP A 72 -13.27 -0.46 4.13
CA ASP A 72 -12.10 -0.51 5.01
C ASP A 72 -10.80 -1.01 4.33
N LEU A 73 -10.87 -1.38 3.05
CA LEU A 73 -9.77 -1.92 2.27
C LEU A 73 -9.50 -1.06 1.04
N LEU A 74 -8.22 -0.94 0.66
CA LEU A 74 -7.80 -0.30 -0.59
C LEU A 74 -7.19 -1.38 -1.49
N ASP A 75 -7.72 -1.52 -2.71
CA ASP A 75 -7.16 -2.43 -3.71
C ASP A 75 -5.81 -1.87 -4.25
N PRO A 76 -4.90 -2.71 -4.77
CA PRO A 76 -3.60 -2.25 -5.26
C PRO A 76 -3.61 -1.30 -6.49
N ASN A 77 -4.75 -1.08 -7.13
CA ASN A 77 -4.92 -0.18 -8.28
C ASN A 77 -5.99 0.90 -8.02
N TYR A 78 -6.30 1.18 -6.75
CA TYR A 78 -7.42 2.03 -6.36
C TYR A 78 -7.30 3.48 -6.85
N LEU A 79 -6.09 4.02 -7.06
CA LEU A 79 -5.81 5.33 -7.66
C LEU A 79 -5.71 5.27 -9.17
N SER A 80 -5.12 4.21 -9.74
CA SER A 80 -4.99 4.05 -11.20
C SER A 80 -6.35 4.06 -11.90
N GLY A 81 -7.40 3.55 -11.25
CA GLY A 81 -8.75 3.54 -11.79
C GLY A 81 -9.53 4.86 -11.68
N LEU A 82 -8.99 5.90 -11.04
CA LEU A 82 -9.71 7.17 -10.83
C LEU A 82 -9.44 8.16 -11.96
N SER A 83 -10.49 8.79 -12.50
CA SER A 83 -10.38 9.80 -13.56
C SER A 83 -11.00 11.13 -13.15
N GLY A 84 -10.17 12.06 -12.68
CA GLY A 84 -10.59 13.42 -12.29
C GLY A 84 -11.51 13.45 -11.06
N GLY A 85 -12.20 14.57 -10.87
CA GLY A 85 -13.18 14.78 -9.80
C GLY A 85 -12.77 15.80 -8.73
N ILE A 86 -11.50 16.20 -8.71
CA ILE A 86 -10.96 17.25 -7.82
C ILE A 86 -10.47 18.43 -8.68
N SER A 87 -10.88 19.65 -8.31
CA SER A 87 -10.43 20.91 -8.93
C SER A 87 -9.08 21.37 -8.39
N ILE A 88 -8.39 22.20 -9.17
CA ILE A 88 -7.13 22.83 -8.76
C ILE A 88 -7.38 23.76 -7.56
N GLU A 89 -8.53 24.44 -7.51
CA GLU A 89 -8.89 25.29 -6.37
C GLU A 89 -9.12 24.49 -5.09
N GLU A 90 -9.74 23.30 -5.16
CA GLU A 90 -9.87 22.38 -4.01
C GLU A 90 -8.48 21.88 -3.55
N TRP A 91 -7.59 21.53 -4.47
CA TRP A 91 -6.22 21.13 -4.15
C TRP A 91 -5.41 22.23 -3.45
N GLU A 92 -5.45 23.47 -3.96
CA GLU A 92 -4.76 24.61 -3.35
C GLU A 92 -5.28 24.92 -1.94
N LYS A 93 -6.59 24.78 -1.70
CA LYS A 93 -7.16 24.88 -0.35
C LYS A 93 -6.62 23.81 0.59
N ILE A 94 -6.51 22.57 0.12
CA ILE A 94 -5.95 21.45 0.90
C ILE A 94 -4.47 21.70 1.20
N LYS A 95 -3.70 22.16 0.20
CA LYS A 95 -2.29 22.51 0.34
C LYS A 95 -2.05 23.60 1.39
N GLY A 96 -3.00 24.54 1.52
CA GLY A 96 -2.97 25.61 2.52
C GLY A 96 -3.38 25.21 3.95
N ILE A 97 -3.75 23.95 4.22
CA ILE A 97 -4.12 23.51 5.56
C ILE A 97 -2.87 23.44 6.46
N GLU A 98 -2.95 24.10 7.62
CA GLU A 98 -1.90 24.01 8.65
C GLU A 98 -1.61 22.55 9.04
N GLY A 99 -0.32 22.18 9.01
CA GLY A 99 0.15 20.82 9.27
C GLY A 99 0.28 19.94 8.03
N VAL A 100 -0.25 20.34 6.87
CA VAL A 100 0.05 19.68 5.59
C VAL A 100 1.44 20.11 5.12
N SER A 101 2.35 19.13 5.01
CA SER A 101 3.73 19.38 4.58
C SER A 101 3.89 19.21 3.07
N VAL A 102 3.28 18.18 2.49
CA VAL A 102 3.27 17.89 1.05
C VAL A 102 1.84 17.54 0.66
N ALA A 103 1.38 18.04 -0.48
CA ALA A 103 0.09 17.71 -1.07
C ALA A 103 0.30 17.43 -2.56
N ALA A 104 0.70 16.20 -2.90
CA ALA A 104 1.05 15.81 -4.26
C ALA A 104 -0.20 15.31 -5.03
N PRO A 105 -0.73 16.11 -5.97
CA PRO A 105 -1.87 15.71 -6.78
C PRO A 105 -1.44 14.69 -7.83
N ILE A 106 -2.37 13.81 -8.20
CA ILE A 106 -2.24 12.95 -9.37
C ILE A 106 -3.54 12.95 -10.15
N SER A 107 -3.41 13.00 -11.47
CA SER A 107 -4.51 12.92 -12.42
C SER A 107 -4.23 11.78 -13.38
N MET A 108 -5.08 10.75 -13.39
CA MET A 108 -4.98 9.69 -14.40
C MET A 108 -5.79 10.17 -15.61
N ILE A 109 -5.08 10.54 -16.68
CA ILE A 109 -5.68 11.17 -17.85
C ILE A 109 -6.38 10.12 -18.72
N GLY A 110 -5.69 9.02 -19.01
CA GLY A 110 -6.17 8.01 -19.94
C GLY A 110 -5.05 7.33 -20.71
N TYR A 111 -5.44 6.60 -21.75
CA TYR A 111 -4.51 5.79 -22.53
C TYR A 111 -4.18 6.47 -23.84
N ALA A 112 -2.89 6.68 -24.08
CA ALA A 112 -2.36 7.17 -25.33
C ALA A 112 -1.90 6.01 -26.19
N SER A 113 -2.36 5.99 -27.45
CA SER A 113 -1.92 5.01 -28.44
C SER A 113 -0.74 5.56 -29.22
N TYR A 114 0.38 4.84 -29.20
CA TYR A 114 1.55 5.19 -30.00
C TYR A 114 1.93 4.06 -30.93
N ALA A 115 2.20 4.42 -32.18
CA ALA A 115 2.77 3.52 -33.16
C ALA A 115 4.31 3.55 -33.07
N THR A 116 4.92 2.41 -32.81
CA THR A 116 6.37 2.23 -32.84
C THR A 116 6.75 1.50 -34.11
N LYS A 117 7.60 2.12 -34.92
CA LYS A 117 8.20 1.51 -36.10
C LYS A 117 9.42 0.68 -35.72
N PHE A 118 9.40 -0.60 -36.05
CA PHE A 118 10.54 -1.50 -35.84
C PHE A 118 11.51 -1.49 -37.01
N GLN A 119 10.99 -1.64 -38.24
CA GLN A 119 11.80 -1.79 -39.45
C GLN A 119 10.95 -1.57 -40.72
N GLU A 120 11.58 -1.12 -41.81
CA GLU A 120 10.99 -1.13 -43.15
C GLU A 120 11.50 -2.32 -43.96
N VAL A 121 10.59 -2.96 -44.70
CA VAL A 121 10.91 -4.05 -45.62
C VAL A 121 10.49 -3.68 -47.04
N PHE A 122 11.44 -3.70 -47.96
CA PHE A 122 11.17 -3.43 -49.38
C PHE A 122 10.94 -4.71 -50.17
N LEU A 123 9.86 -4.75 -50.94
CA LEU A 123 9.52 -5.83 -51.86
C LEU A 123 9.88 -5.38 -53.29
N GLN A 124 10.69 -6.18 -53.99
CA GLN A 124 11.21 -5.81 -55.31
C GLN A 124 10.61 -6.64 -56.45
N GLU A 125 10.32 -7.92 -56.21
CA GLU A 125 9.81 -8.80 -57.25
C GLU A 125 8.29 -8.63 -57.43
N PRO A 126 7.78 -8.63 -58.68
CA PRO A 126 6.36 -8.71 -58.93
C PRO A 126 5.75 -10.00 -58.36
N GLY A 127 4.58 -9.86 -57.74
CA GLY A 127 3.92 -10.95 -57.05
C GLY A 127 2.86 -10.49 -56.07
N ILE A 128 2.09 -11.45 -55.57
CA ILE A 128 1.21 -11.26 -54.41
C ILE A 128 1.95 -11.76 -53.17
N TYR A 129 2.02 -10.94 -52.13
CA TYR A 129 2.71 -11.26 -50.89
C TYR A 129 1.72 -11.40 -49.74
N LYS A 130 1.80 -12.52 -49.03
CA LYS A 130 1.10 -12.74 -47.76
C LYS A 130 1.94 -12.14 -46.63
N PHE A 131 1.36 -11.16 -45.95
CA PHE A 131 1.89 -10.56 -44.74
C PHE A 131 1.08 -11.08 -43.55
N THR A 132 1.75 -11.71 -42.60
CA THR A 132 1.11 -12.06 -41.32
C THR A 132 1.82 -11.37 -40.17
N TYR A 133 1.02 -10.81 -39.27
CA TYR A 133 1.44 -10.22 -38.00
C TYR A 133 0.79 -11.00 -36.87
N SER A 134 1.61 -11.49 -35.93
CA SER A 134 1.16 -12.21 -34.75
C SER A 134 1.70 -11.52 -33.51
N MET A 135 0.80 -11.05 -32.65
CA MET A 135 1.11 -10.49 -31.35
C MET A 135 0.68 -11.48 -30.28
N VAL A 136 1.59 -11.80 -29.36
CA VAL A 136 1.29 -12.62 -28.18
C VAL A 136 1.60 -11.79 -26.94
N GLU A 137 0.59 -11.61 -26.09
CA GLU A 137 0.71 -10.96 -24.78
C GLU A 137 0.36 -11.95 -23.66
N SER A 138 1.15 -11.99 -22.59
CA SER A 138 0.91 -12.89 -21.45
C SER A 138 0.52 -12.10 -20.21
N ASP A 139 -0.54 -12.53 -19.51
CA ASP A 139 -0.88 -12.05 -18.16
C ASP A 139 -0.27 -12.93 -17.04
N GLY A 140 0.58 -13.89 -17.40
CA GLY A 140 1.19 -14.86 -16.48
C GLY A 140 0.31 -16.09 -16.18
N ILE A 141 -0.99 -16.05 -16.53
CA ILE A 141 -1.92 -17.17 -16.45
C ILE A 141 -2.12 -17.78 -17.85
N LYS A 142 -2.41 -16.93 -18.84
CA LYS A 142 -2.74 -17.27 -20.23
C LYS A 142 -2.00 -16.34 -21.20
N ASP A 143 -1.78 -16.85 -22.41
CA ASP A 143 -1.29 -16.07 -23.54
C ASP A 143 -2.46 -15.65 -24.45
N TYR A 144 -2.59 -14.35 -24.66
CA TYR A 144 -3.53 -13.72 -25.58
C TYR A 144 -2.85 -13.55 -26.93
N LYS A 145 -3.43 -14.13 -27.98
CA LYS A 145 -2.89 -14.08 -29.34
C LYS A 145 -3.80 -13.28 -30.25
N GLN A 146 -3.21 -12.34 -30.97
CA GLN A 146 -3.87 -11.60 -32.04
C GLN A 146 -3.09 -11.82 -33.34
N ASP A 147 -3.75 -12.38 -34.33
CA ASP A 147 -3.18 -12.63 -35.66
C ASP A 147 -3.90 -11.75 -36.69
N TYR A 148 -3.12 -11.14 -37.56
CA TYR A 148 -3.60 -10.35 -38.69
C TYR A 148 -2.92 -10.87 -39.95
N THR A 149 -3.71 -11.09 -40.99
CA THR A 149 -3.22 -11.47 -42.33
C THR A 149 -3.65 -10.39 -43.31
N SER A 150 -2.77 -10.04 -44.24
CA SER A 150 -3.09 -9.14 -45.36
C SER A 150 -2.30 -9.58 -46.59
N PHE A 151 -2.82 -9.23 -47.77
CA PHE A 151 -2.23 -9.59 -49.05
C PHE A 151 -1.88 -8.36 -49.85
N TYR A 152 -0.62 -8.22 -50.25
CA TYR A 152 -0.11 -7.06 -50.96
C TYR A 152 0.28 -7.42 -52.39
N THR A 153 -0.18 -6.64 -53.37
CA THR A 153 0.21 -6.78 -54.78
C THR A 153 1.41 -5.89 -55.08
N VAL A 154 2.46 -6.48 -55.66
CA VAL A 154 3.70 -5.78 -56.05
C VAL A 154 3.85 -5.87 -57.56
N GLY A 155 4.19 -4.74 -58.20
CA GLY A 155 4.42 -4.66 -59.65
C GLY A 155 3.19 -4.37 -60.50
N TYR A 156 1.99 -4.69 -60.01
CA TYR A 156 0.71 -4.34 -60.63
C TYR A 156 -0.21 -3.63 -59.63
N VAL A 157 -0.77 -2.50 -60.06
CA VAL A 157 -1.72 -1.72 -59.25
C VAL A 157 -3.12 -2.24 -59.54
N VAL A 158 -3.70 -2.95 -58.57
CA VAL A 158 -5.07 -3.43 -58.68
C VAL A 158 -6.06 -2.27 -58.53
N PRO A 159 -7.10 -2.20 -59.38
CA PRO A 159 -8.21 -1.26 -59.18
C PRO A 159 -8.85 -1.40 -57.80
N ASN A 160 -9.35 -0.29 -57.25
CA ASN A 160 -9.91 -0.24 -55.88
C ASN A 160 -11.11 -1.18 -55.66
N GLU A 161 -11.86 -1.49 -56.72
CA GLU A 161 -12.96 -2.48 -56.66
C GLU A 161 -12.48 -3.87 -56.22
N TYR A 162 -11.21 -4.21 -56.42
CA TYR A 162 -10.66 -5.50 -56.00
C TYR A 162 -10.17 -5.53 -54.55
N HIS A 163 -10.17 -4.38 -53.84
CA HIS A 163 -9.74 -4.33 -52.44
C HIS A 163 -10.71 -5.08 -51.52
N GLU A 164 -11.99 -5.18 -51.89
CA GLU A 164 -12.99 -5.97 -51.12
C GLU A 164 -12.70 -7.48 -51.12
N TYR A 165 -11.86 -7.95 -52.06
CA TYR A 165 -11.42 -9.35 -52.13
C TYR A 165 -10.10 -9.60 -51.38
N GLY A 166 -9.64 -8.64 -50.57
CA GLY A 166 -8.48 -8.78 -49.69
C GLY A 166 -7.13 -8.40 -50.30
N LEU A 167 -7.12 -7.82 -51.50
CA LEU A 167 -5.89 -7.36 -52.19
C LEU A 167 -5.60 -5.89 -51.89
N ILE A 168 -4.39 -5.60 -51.40
CA ILE A 168 -3.95 -4.24 -51.07
C ILE A 168 -2.78 -3.86 -51.99
N ASN A 169 -2.83 -2.66 -52.57
CA ASN A 169 -1.74 -2.17 -53.40
C ASN A 169 -0.48 -1.87 -52.57
N TYR A 170 0.65 -2.49 -52.92
CA TYR A 170 1.93 -2.16 -52.29
C TYR A 170 2.45 -0.80 -52.77
N GLN A 171 2.71 0.10 -51.81
CA GLN A 171 3.30 1.41 -52.09
C GLN A 171 4.83 1.32 -52.04
N LYS A 172 5.46 1.10 -53.20
CA LYS A 172 6.92 0.89 -53.34
C LYS A 172 7.77 1.99 -52.68
N GLN A 173 7.31 3.24 -52.69
CA GLN A 173 8.01 4.38 -52.09
C GLN A 173 8.01 4.36 -50.56
N LEU A 174 7.03 3.70 -49.94
CA LEU A 174 6.84 3.68 -48.47
C LEU A 174 7.37 2.41 -47.82
N GLY A 175 7.55 1.32 -48.58
CA GLY A 175 7.95 0.05 -48.00
C GLY A 175 6.81 -0.64 -47.23
N LEU A 176 7.05 -1.87 -46.76
CA LEU A 176 6.20 -2.50 -45.75
C LEU A 176 6.77 -2.14 -44.37
N THR A 177 6.06 -1.30 -43.63
CA THR A 177 6.45 -0.88 -42.29
C THR A 177 6.05 -1.94 -41.27
N LEU A 178 7.04 -2.53 -40.59
CA LEU A 178 6.80 -3.37 -39.41
C LEU A 178 6.64 -2.44 -38.22
N TYR A 179 5.41 -2.27 -37.73
CA TYR A 179 5.11 -1.41 -36.59
C TYR A 179 4.13 -2.09 -35.64
N ASN A 180 4.12 -1.64 -34.39
CA ASN A 180 3.09 -2.00 -33.42
C ASN A 180 2.46 -0.73 -32.84
N SER A 181 1.15 -0.77 -32.56
CA SER A 181 0.50 0.25 -31.74
C SER A 181 0.39 -0.25 -30.30
N SER A 182 0.76 0.57 -29.34
CA SER A 182 0.66 0.25 -27.91
C SER A 182 -0.09 1.34 -27.19
N ASN A 183 -0.98 0.94 -26.27
CA ASN A 183 -1.66 1.86 -25.37
C ASN A 183 -0.83 2.00 -24.09
N VAL A 184 -0.49 3.22 -23.71
CA VAL A 184 0.16 3.53 -22.43
C VAL A 184 -0.66 4.51 -21.62
N LEU A 185 -0.74 4.25 -20.32
CA LEU A 185 -1.37 5.15 -19.39
C LEU A 185 -0.53 6.43 -19.23
N ILE A 186 -1.20 7.57 -19.31
CA ILE A 186 -0.66 8.89 -19.03
C ILE A 186 -1.26 9.40 -17.72
N ALA A 187 -0.40 9.92 -16.85
CA ALA A 187 -0.82 10.63 -15.66
C ALA A 187 -0.20 12.04 -15.62
N ALA A 188 -0.85 12.97 -14.95
CA ALA A 188 -0.29 14.26 -14.61
C ALA A 188 0.01 14.37 -13.12
N ILE A 189 1.09 15.08 -12.81
CA ILE A 189 1.59 15.35 -11.46
C ILE A 189 1.95 16.82 -11.33
N ASP A 190 2.03 17.31 -10.10
CA ASP A 190 2.71 18.58 -9.81
C ASP A 190 4.21 18.28 -9.57
N PRO A 191 5.15 18.78 -10.39
CA PRO A 191 6.56 18.38 -10.29
C PRO A 191 7.19 18.70 -8.92
N ASP A 192 6.84 19.83 -8.32
CA ASP A 192 7.45 20.25 -7.06
C ASP A 192 6.95 19.38 -5.90
N GLU A 193 5.64 19.16 -5.79
CA GLU A 193 5.06 18.31 -4.74
C GLU A 193 5.42 16.82 -4.95
N GLU A 194 5.48 16.34 -6.20
CA GLU A 194 5.87 14.96 -6.50
C GLU A 194 7.36 14.71 -6.17
N SER A 195 8.24 15.67 -6.46
CA SER A 195 9.64 15.62 -6.04
C SER A 195 9.76 15.55 -4.52
N ARG A 196 8.99 16.35 -3.78
CA ARG A 196 8.98 16.33 -2.31
C ARG A 196 8.43 15.02 -1.73
N LEU A 197 7.47 14.39 -2.41
CA LEU A 197 6.87 13.13 -1.97
C LEU A 197 7.77 11.92 -2.24
N VAL A 198 8.21 11.75 -3.49
CA VAL A 198 8.88 10.50 -3.96
C VAL A 198 10.30 10.72 -4.49
N GLY A 199 10.78 11.96 -4.55
CA GLY A 199 12.11 12.28 -5.09
C GLY A 199 12.21 12.09 -6.60
N LEU A 200 11.13 12.37 -7.34
CA LEU A 200 11.07 12.14 -8.80
C LEU A 200 12.17 12.91 -9.57
N ASP A 201 12.54 14.10 -9.13
CA ASP A 201 13.65 14.92 -9.67
C ASP A 201 15.00 14.18 -9.63
N LYS A 202 15.24 13.39 -8.56
CA LYS A 202 16.47 12.60 -8.37
C LYS A 202 16.47 11.32 -9.19
N ALA A 203 15.30 10.86 -9.61
CA ALA A 203 15.13 9.67 -10.43
C ALA A 203 15.32 9.94 -11.94
N VAL A 204 15.38 11.21 -12.35
CA VAL A 204 15.65 11.61 -13.74
C VAL A 204 17.02 11.11 -14.21
N ILE A 205 17.04 10.53 -15.40
CA ILE A 205 18.25 10.04 -16.06
C ILE A 205 18.94 11.24 -16.69
N LYS A 206 20.17 11.53 -16.24
CA LYS A 206 21.01 12.63 -16.72
C LYS A 206 21.81 12.20 -17.95
N ASP A 207 21.11 11.95 -19.06
CA ASP A 207 21.71 11.62 -20.35
C ASP A 207 21.13 12.51 -21.46
N GLY A 208 22.00 13.05 -22.32
CA GLY A 208 21.61 14.00 -23.37
C GLY A 208 20.88 15.25 -22.86
N GLU A 209 19.78 15.61 -23.52
CA GLU A 209 18.92 16.76 -23.19
C GLU A 209 17.83 16.45 -22.15
N SER A 210 17.87 15.25 -21.55
CA SER A 210 16.90 14.81 -20.55
C SER A 210 16.92 15.72 -19.31
N ALA A 211 15.77 16.34 -19.03
CA ALA A 211 15.56 17.25 -17.91
C ALA A 211 14.32 16.84 -17.08
N TYR A 212 14.22 17.41 -15.88
CA TYR A 212 13.02 17.25 -15.05
C TYR A 212 11.90 18.19 -15.49
N LEU A 213 10.64 17.76 -15.32
CA LEU A 213 9.47 18.59 -15.58
C LEU A 213 9.48 19.82 -14.68
N LYS A 214 9.08 20.96 -15.26
CA LYS A 214 8.81 22.19 -14.51
C LYS A 214 7.30 22.40 -14.37
N PRO A 215 6.82 22.93 -13.24
CA PRO A 215 5.39 23.22 -13.06
C PRO A 215 4.81 24.16 -14.13
N ASP A 216 5.63 25.11 -14.59
CA ASP A 216 5.31 26.10 -15.62
C ASP A 216 5.69 25.66 -17.05
N ALA A 217 6.01 24.37 -17.24
CA ALA A 217 6.32 23.85 -18.56
C ALA A 217 5.18 24.15 -19.55
N PRO A 218 5.49 24.68 -20.75
CA PRO A 218 4.48 25.21 -21.65
C PRO A 218 3.56 24.10 -22.14
N VAL A 219 2.26 24.34 -22.02
CA VAL A 219 1.19 23.54 -22.64
C VAL A 219 0.56 24.43 -23.69
N SER A 220 0.52 23.99 -24.94
CA SER A 220 -0.07 24.76 -26.03
C SER A 220 -1.13 23.97 -26.76
N THR A 221 -2.29 24.60 -26.89
CA THR A 221 -3.43 24.08 -27.64
C THR A 221 -3.48 24.74 -29.02
N SER A 222 -3.62 23.92 -30.06
CA SER A 222 -3.91 24.36 -31.42
C SER A 222 -5.15 23.65 -31.96
N ILE A 223 -5.84 24.27 -32.91
CA ILE A 223 -6.93 23.62 -33.65
C ILE A 223 -6.35 23.22 -35.00
N ASN A 224 -6.53 21.96 -35.40
CA ASN A 224 -6.11 21.51 -36.72
C ASN A 224 -6.95 22.25 -37.78
N PRO A 225 -6.34 22.99 -38.72
CA PRO A 225 -7.07 23.84 -39.65
C PRO A 225 -7.85 23.06 -40.72
N GLU A 226 -7.46 21.81 -41.01
CA GLU A 226 -8.12 20.97 -42.02
C GLU A 226 -9.31 20.19 -41.44
N MET A 227 -9.12 19.61 -40.26
CA MET A 227 -10.09 18.68 -39.65
C MET A 227 -10.81 19.25 -38.42
N GLY A 228 -10.41 20.42 -37.92
CA GLY A 228 -11.12 21.15 -36.86
C GLY A 228 -10.96 20.62 -35.43
N PHE A 229 -10.21 19.53 -35.21
CA PHE A 229 -10.02 18.94 -33.89
C PHE A 229 -8.99 19.72 -33.02
N LYS A 230 -9.13 19.59 -31.69
CA LYS A 230 -8.20 20.16 -30.70
C LYS A 230 -6.95 19.29 -30.55
N GLN A 231 -5.78 19.88 -30.76
CA GLN A 231 -4.47 19.26 -30.56
C GLN A 231 -3.74 19.94 -29.40
N ILE A 232 -3.22 19.15 -28.45
CA ILE A 232 -2.64 19.63 -27.19
C ILE A 232 -1.20 19.16 -27.09
N ASN A 233 -0.25 20.10 -27.10
CA ASN A 233 1.16 19.79 -26.90
C ASN A 233 1.46 19.71 -25.41
N LEU A 234 1.97 18.57 -24.96
CA LEU A 234 2.21 18.28 -23.55
C LEU A 234 3.69 18.05 -23.27
N PRO A 235 4.27 18.66 -22.22
CA PRO A 235 5.59 18.27 -21.73
C PRO A 235 5.49 16.89 -21.08
N ILE A 236 6.32 15.93 -21.52
CA ILE A 236 6.31 14.54 -21.04
C ILE A 236 7.63 14.16 -20.39
N LEU A 237 7.54 13.55 -19.20
CA LEU A 237 8.60 12.76 -18.60
C LEU A 237 8.30 11.27 -18.81
N LEU A 238 9.17 10.56 -19.52
CA LEU A 238 8.95 9.16 -19.91
C LEU A 238 9.67 8.20 -18.96
N SER A 239 8.98 7.15 -18.52
CA SER A 239 9.60 6.07 -17.76
C SER A 239 10.55 5.27 -18.66
N ASN A 240 11.71 4.86 -18.14
CA ASN A 240 12.64 3.96 -18.82
C ASN A 240 12.26 2.46 -18.68
N ARG A 241 11.07 2.18 -18.15
CA ARG A 241 10.55 0.83 -17.95
C ARG A 241 9.33 0.59 -18.81
N SER A 242 9.26 -0.61 -19.36
CA SER A 242 8.04 -1.18 -19.92
C SER A 242 7.61 -2.40 -19.13
N TYR A 243 6.31 -2.53 -18.93
CA TYR A 243 5.71 -3.50 -18.02
C TYR A 243 4.89 -4.58 -18.73
N ALA A 244 4.68 -4.43 -20.05
CA ALA A 244 3.99 -5.44 -20.86
C ALA A 244 4.91 -6.64 -21.16
N ASN A 245 4.31 -7.80 -21.40
CA ASN A 245 5.03 -9.00 -21.84
C ASN A 245 4.51 -9.46 -23.20
N GLN A 246 4.97 -8.76 -24.24
CA GLN A 246 4.52 -8.90 -25.62
C GLN A 246 5.65 -9.41 -26.53
N LYS A 247 5.26 -10.26 -27.48
CA LYS A 247 6.09 -10.76 -28.58
C LYS A 247 5.39 -10.49 -29.89
N TYR A 248 6.13 -9.93 -30.84
CA TYR A 248 5.64 -9.58 -32.17
C TYR A 248 6.38 -10.44 -33.19
N VAL A 249 5.63 -11.14 -34.05
CA VAL A 249 6.18 -11.97 -35.11
C VAL A 249 5.55 -11.55 -36.43
N TYR A 250 6.39 -11.05 -37.33
CA TYR A 250 5.98 -10.69 -38.69
C TYR A 250 6.51 -11.75 -39.64
N THR A 251 5.67 -12.22 -40.56
CA THR A 251 6.07 -13.14 -41.62
C THR A 251 5.63 -12.57 -42.96
N ILE A 252 6.55 -12.57 -43.91
CA ILE A 252 6.31 -12.14 -45.28
C ILE A 252 6.67 -13.30 -46.20
N SER A 253 5.74 -13.74 -47.03
CA SER A 253 5.95 -14.80 -48.01
C SER A 253 5.31 -14.44 -49.34
N LYS A 254 5.93 -14.85 -50.46
CA LYS A 254 5.39 -14.65 -51.81
C LYS A 254 4.44 -15.82 -52.12
N LEU A 255 3.25 -15.54 -52.62
CA LEU A 255 2.32 -16.56 -53.07
C LEU A 255 2.76 -17.12 -54.43
N ASP A 256 2.61 -18.42 -54.61
CA ASP A 256 2.97 -19.14 -55.83
C ASP A 256 1.87 -18.98 -56.88
N LEU A 257 1.70 -17.75 -57.38
CA LEU A 257 0.73 -17.34 -58.40
C LEU A 257 1.43 -16.59 -59.55
N ASP A 258 0.88 -16.73 -60.76
CA ASP A 258 1.38 -16.05 -61.95
C ASP A 258 1.04 -14.54 -61.89
N PHE A 259 2.07 -13.69 -61.81
CA PHE A 259 1.87 -12.25 -61.60
C PHE A 259 3.04 -11.43 -62.15
N GLN A 260 3.71 -11.91 -63.20
CA GLN A 260 4.94 -11.27 -63.69
C GLN A 260 4.67 -10.11 -64.67
N ASN A 261 3.50 -10.12 -65.33
CA ASN A 261 3.07 -9.08 -66.26
C ASN A 261 1.58 -8.74 -66.08
N ASN A 262 1.12 -7.65 -66.70
CA ASN A 262 -0.25 -7.16 -66.53
C ASN A 262 -1.32 -8.18 -66.97
N THR A 263 -1.09 -8.93 -68.05
CA THR A 263 -2.06 -9.91 -68.57
C THR A 263 -2.20 -11.11 -67.63
N GLU A 264 -1.10 -11.60 -67.07
CA GLU A 264 -1.12 -12.63 -66.02
C GLU A 264 -1.80 -12.11 -64.75
N ALA A 265 -1.45 -10.88 -64.32
CA ALA A 265 -2.01 -10.27 -63.14
C ALA A 265 -3.54 -10.12 -63.22
N GLU A 266 -4.07 -9.63 -64.34
CA GLU A 266 -5.52 -9.52 -64.57
C GLU A 266 -6.22 -10.87 -64.48
N LYS A 267 -5.65 -11.91 -65.10
CA LYS A 267 -6.21 -13.27 -65.07
C LYS A 267 -6.20 -13.85 -63.65
N THR A 268 -5.11 -13.68 -62.93
CA THR A 268 -4.97 -14.17 -61.55
C THR A 268 -5.90 -13.42 -60.60
N ILE A 269 -6.14 -12.12 -60.79
CA ILE A 269 -7.13 -11.37 -60.01
C ILE A 269 -8.54 -11.91 -60.25
N GLN A 270 -8.91 -12.19 -61.51
CA GLN A 270 -10.20 -12.82 -61.83
C GLN A 270 -10.34 -14.18 -61.16
N GLU A 271 -9.30 -15.01 -61.20
CA GLU A 271 -9.28 -16.30 -60.50
C GLU A 271 -9.45 -16.14 -58.99
N ILE A 272 -8.80 -15.15 -58.37
CA ILE A 272 -8.95 -14.85 -56.94
C ILE A 272 -10.39 -14.49 -56.61
N VAL A 273 -11.01 -13.62 -57.41
CA VAL A 273 -12.41 -13.19 -57.24
C VAL A 273 -13.36 -14.38 -57.36
N GLU A 274 -13.22 -15.20 -58.40
CA GLU A 274 -14.06 -16.37 -58.65
C GLU A 274 -13.95 -17.42 -57.54
N ASN A 275 -12.78 -17.57 -56.92
CA ASN A 275 -12.52 -18.53 -55.85
C ASN A 275 -12.77 -17.98 -54.43
N GLY A 276 -13.33 -16.78 -54.29
CA GLY A 276 -13.76 -16.24 -53.00
C GLY A 276 -12.73 -15.37 -52.27
N GLY A 277 -11.82 -14.74 -53.01
CA GLY A 277 -10.96 -13.65 -52.55
C GLY A 277 -9.95 -14.07 -51.49
N GLU A 278 -9.99 -13.38 -50.36
CA GLU A 278 -9.08 -13.56 -49.22
C GLU A 278 -9.00 -15.02 -48.75
N LYS A 279 -10.14 -15.72 -48.69
CA LYS A 279 -10.19 -17.13 -48.27
C LYS A 279 -9.43 -18.04 -49.22
N TYR A 280 -9.43 -17.75 -50.52
CA TYR A 280 -8.62 -18.48 -51.49
C TYR A 280 -7.15 -18.21 -51.26
N LEU A 281 -6.76 -16.93 -51.16
CA LEU A 281 -5.38 -16.50 -50.93
C LEU A 281 -4.74 -17.10 -49.67
N GLU A 282 -5.54 -17.39 -48.64
CA GLU A 282 -5.04 -18.07 -47.44
C GLU A 282 -4.59 -19.52 -47.69
N THR A 283 -5.17 -20.19 -48.67
CA THR A 283 -4.90 -21.61 -49.01
C THR A 283 -3.76 -21.80 -50.01
N VAL A 284 -3.39 -20.74 -50.74
CA VAL A 284 -2.36 -20.79 -51.78
C VAL A 284 -0.99 -21.05 -51.16
N ALA A 285 -0.19 -21.89 -51.82
CA ALA A 285 1.18 -22.18 -51.41
C ALA A 285 2.04 -20.91 -51.46
N ALA A 286 2.95 -20.78 -50.49
CA ALA A 286 3.80 -19.61 -50.37
C ALA A 286 5.28 -19.99 -50.26
N SER A 287 6.12 -19.28 -51.01
CA SER A 287 7.57 -19.44 -51.07
C SER A 287 8.28 -18.20 -50.50
N ASN A 288 9.62 -18.26 -50.37
CA ASN A 288 10.46 -17.15 -49.94
C ASN A 288 10.07 -16.50 -48.60
N LYS A 289 9.75 -17.33 -47.60
CA LYS A 289 9.34 -16.91 -46.26
C LYS A 289 10.45 -16.17 -45.52
N ARG A 290 10.19 -14.92 -45.14
CA ARG A 290 11.02 -14.10 -44.24
C ARG A 290 10.26 -13.86 -42.94
N THR A 291 10.91 -14.03 -41.79
CA THR A 291 10.30 -13.83 -40.47
C THR A 291 11.13 -12.86 -39.63
N TYR A 292 10.45 -11.90 -39.01
CA TYR A 292 11.02 -10.90 -38.12
C TYR A 292 10.37 -11.04 -36.74
N LYS A 293 11.16 -10.93 -35.68
CA LYS A 293 10.69 -11.10 -34.30
C LYS A 293 11.15 -9.93 -33.45
N PHE A 294 10.22 -9.37 -32.70
CA PHE A 294 10.47 -8.27 -31.76
C PHE A 294 9.83 -8.58 -30.41
N THR A 295 10.31 -7.92 -29.38
CA THR A 295 9.83 -8.04 -28.00
C THR A 295 9.37 -6.68 -27.47
N THR A 296 8.70 -6.67 -26.31
CA THR A 296 8.39 -5.42 -25.61
C THR A 296 9.62 -4.56 -25.33
N LYS A 297 10.80 -5.17 -25.10
CA LYS A 297 12.05 -4.41 -24.89
C LYS A 297 12.46 -3.67 -26.15
N ASP A 298 12.32 -4.31 -27.31
CA ASP A 298 12.60 -3.67 -28.60
C ASP A 298 11.60 -2.54 -28.87
N ASN A 299 10.31 -2.77 -28.56
CA ASN A 299 9.26 -1.74 -28.69
C ASN A 299 9.54 -0.52 -27.80
N HIS A 300 9.90 -0.75 -26.53
CA HIS A 300 10.20 0.34 -25.61
C HIS A 300 11.48 1.09 -26.00
N LYS A 301 12.52 0.38 -26.45
CA LYS A 301 13.75 1.01 -26.95
C LYS A 301 13.45 1.91 -28.14
N GLN A 302 12.67 1.42 -29.10
CA GLN A 302 12.28 2.19 -30.28
C GLN A 302 11.37 3.38 -29.91
N LEU A 303 10.47 3.22 -28.94
CA LEU A 303 9.68 4.34 -28.41
C LEU A 303 10.58 5.44 -27.85
N MET A 304 11.57 5.07 -27.04
CA MET A 304 12.54 6.02 -26.48
C MET A 304 13.35 6.70 -27.61
N GLU A 305 13.81 5.95 -28.61
CA GLU A 305 14.57 6.50 -29.76
C GLU A 305 13.72 7.43 -30.64
N ASN A 306 12.45 7.11 -30.87
CA ASN A 306 11.52 7.90 -31.69
C ASN A 306 11.06 9.18 -30.99
N ILE A 307 10.87 9.13 -29.67
CA ILE A 307 10.51 10.28 -28.85
C ILE A 307 11.75 11.14 -28.50
N SER A 308 12.96 10.61 -28.69
CA SER A 308 14.21 11.35 -28.47
C SER A 308 14.40 12.48 -29.47
N PHE A 309 14.86 13.62 -28.93
CA PHE A 309 15.06 14.92 -29.55
C PHE A 309 15.54 14.85 -31.02
N GLY A 310 14.61 15.08 -31.96
CA GLY A 310 14.92 15.43 -33.36
C GLY A 310 14.77 14.33 -34.42
N ASN A 311 14.43 13.09 -34.08
CA ASN A 311 14.19 12.05 -35.09
C ASN A 311 12.73 12.00 -35.54
N ASN A 312 12.35 12.89 -36.46
CA ASN A 312 11.11 12.80 -37.23
C ASN A 312 11.18 11.68 -38.29
N TYR A 313 11.42 10.43 -37.87
CA TYR A 313 11.33 9.28 -38.77
C TYR A 313 9.88 8.81 -38.90
N GLY A 314 9.10 9.56 -39.68
CA GLY A 314 8.15 8.96 -40.63
C GLY A 314 6.90 8.30 -40.08
N ILE A 315 6.34 8.82 -38.99
CA ILE A 315 4.89 8.90 -38.85
C ILE A 315 4.59 10.35 -38.42
N ASP A 316 3.89 11.12 -39.25
CA ASP A 316 3.44 12.49 -38.98
C ASP A 316 2.44 12.60 -37.79
N SER A 317 2.36 11.61 -36.90
CA SER A 317 1.39 11.53 -35.81
C SER A 317 2.03 11.01 -34.50
N LEU A 318 2.95 11.77 -33.91
CA LEU A 318 3.06 11.75 -32.44
C LEU A 318 1.74 12.16 -31.78
N GLU A 319 0.82 12.72 -32.57
CA GLU A 319 -0.59 12.86 -32.26
C GLU A 319 -1.22 11.53 -31.83
N SER A 320 -1.41 11.38 -30.53
CA SER A 320 -2.14 10.26 -29.93
C SER A 320 -3.56 10.68 -29.61
N LEU A 321 -4.51 9.85 -30.00
CA LEU A 321 -5.91 9.99 -29.65
C LEU A 321 -6.14 9.46 -28.21
N LEU A 322 -6.62 10.30 -27.30
CA LEU A 322 -7.00 9.88 -25.94
C LEU A 322 -8.46 9.46 -25.92
N GLN A 323 -8.73 8.20 -26.25
CA GLN A 323 -10.10 7.69 -26.32
C GLN A 323 -10.61 7.28 -24.94
N GLU A 324 -9.86 6.41 -24.25
CA GLU A 324 -10.29 5.75 -23.02
C GLU A 324 -9.89 6.55 -21.77
N LYS A 325 -10.84 6.63 -20.83
CA LYS A 325 -10.60 7.08 -19.46
C LYS A 325 -10.35 5.88 -18.55
N PRO A 326 -9.49 6.02 -17.53
CA PRO A 326 -9.35 5.00 -16.49
C PRO A 326 -10.65 4.91 -15.69
N SER A 327 -11.01 3.70 -15.26
CA SER A 327 -12.18 3.45 -14.43
C SER A 327 -11.86 2.43 -13.34
N PRO A 328 -12.55 2.46 -12.18
CA PRO A 328 -12.25 1.57 -11.06
C PRO A 328 -12.72 0.14 -11.35
N LEU A 329 -12.11 -0.83 -10.65
CA LEU A 329 -12.67 -2.17 -10.54
C LEU A 329 -13.75 -2.15 -9.47
N LEU A 330 -14.89 -2.73 -9.79
CA LEU A 330 -15.99 -2.89 -8.84
C LEU A 330 -16.01 -4.32 -8.32
N TYR A 331 -16.23 -4.45 -7.02
CA TYR A 331 -16.17 -5.75 -6.33
C TYR A 331 -17.50 -6.07 -5.65
N ARG A 332 -17.78 -7.36 -5.51
CA ARG A 332 -18.85 -7.92 -4.68
C ARG A 332 -18.24 -8.92 -3.70
N LYS A 333 -18.54 -8.78 -2.41
CA LYS A 333 -18.10 -9.76 -1.40
C LYS A 333 -18.78 -11.11 -1.66
N VAL A 334 -18.02 -12.20 -1.61
CA VAL A 334 -18.51 -13.58 -1.79
C VAL A 334 -17.94 -14.50 -0.71
N GLU A 335 -18.51 -15.69 -0.56
CA GLU A 335 -18.00 -16.69 0.38
C GLU A 335 -16.64 -17.24 -0.07
N SER A 336 -15.74 -17.44 0.88
CA SER A 336 -14.40 -17.98 0.61
C SER A 336 -14.47 -19.48 0.34
N PRO A 337 -13.85 -19.99 -0.74
CA PRO A 337 -13.69 -21.43 -0.94
C PRO A 337 -12.77 -22.08 0.13
N PHE A 338 -11.92 -21.29 0.79
CA PHE A 338 -11.00 -21.75 1.84
C PHE A 338 -10.89 -20.70 2.96
N GLU A 339 -11.91 -20.61 3.81
CA GLU A 339 -12.05 -19.59 4.87
C GLU A 339 -10.85 -19.53 5.84
N ASN A 340 -10.24 -20.68 6.14
CA ASN A 340 -9.07 -20.76 7.03
C ASN A 340 -7.83 -20.06 6.48
N GLN A 341 -7.72 -19.91 5.15
CA GLN A 341 -6.58 -19.28 4.50
C GLN A 341 -6.89 -17.86 4.04
N TRP A 342 -8.10 -17.64 3.49
CA TRP A 342 -8.56 -16.32 3.05
C TRP A 342 -9.91 -16.01 3.69
N SER A 343 -9.90 -15.11 4.68
CA SER A 343 -11.11 -14.62 5.34
C SER A 343 -11.83 -13.52 4.54
N LEU A 344 -11.12 -12.87 3.63
CA LEU A 344 -11.63 -11.81 2.76
C LEU A 344 -11.64 -12.32 1.32
N THR A 345 -12.83 -12.36 0.72
CA THR A 345 -13.02 -12.89 -0.62
C THR A 345 -14.02 -12.02 -1.40
N TYR A 346 -13.64 -11.69 -2.63
CA TYR A 346 -14.41 -10.82 -3.51
C TYR A 346 -14.47 -11.39 -4.93
N GLU A 347 -15.47 -10.96 -5.68
CA GLU A 347 -15.63 -11.21 -7.11
C GLU A 347 -15.69 -9.89 -7.86
N ILE A 348 -15.00 -9.81 -9.00
CA ILE A 348 -15.05 -8.64 -9.89
C ILE A 348 -16.44 -8.56 -10.53
N LYS A 349 -17.08 -7.39 -10.48
CA LYS A 349 -18.32 -7.13 -11.24
C LYS A 349 -17.94 -6.83 -12.69
N THR A 350 -18.41 -7.65 -13.63
CA THR A 350 -18.18 -7.46 -15.07
C THR A 350 -19.42 -6.91 -15.78
N GLU A 351 -19.20 -6.13 -16.83
CA GLU A 351 -20.25 -5.61 -17.70
C GLU A 351 -20.52 -6.61 -18.84
N LYS A 352 -21.72 -7.21 -18.89
CA LYS A 352 -22.04 -8.28 -19.85
C LYS A 352 -22.60 -7.80 -21.19
N HIS A 353 -22.97 -6.52 -21.32
CA HIS A 353 -23.61 -6.00 -22.52
C HIS A 353 -23.01 -4.68 -22.96
N VAL A 354 -21.98 -4.73 -23.81
CA VAL A 354 -21.58 -3.55 -24.57
C VAL A 354 -21.58 -3.87 -26.05
N THR A 355 -22.47 -3.19 -26.78
CA THR A 355 -22.80 -3.40 -28.20
C THR A 355 -21.94 -2.55 -29.14
N ASP A 356 -20.87 -1.93 -28.65
CA ASP A 356 -20.01 -1.07 -29.45
C ASP A 356 -18.90 -1.88 -30.17
N GLU A 357 -18.68 -1.57 -31.44
CA GLU A 357 -17.69 -2.24 -32.31
C GLU A 357 -16.26 -2.02 -31.78
N PHE A 358 -15.98 -0.88 -31.14
CA PHE A 358 -14.70 -0.59 -30.48
C PHE A 358 -14.44 -1.50 -29.27
N LEU A 359 -15.49 -1.85 -28.54
CA LEU A 359 -15.40 -2.67 -27.33
C LEU A 359 -15.33 -4.16 -27.65
N ALA A 360 -15.66 -4.54 -28.89
CA ALA A 360 -15.52 -5.89 -29.39
C ALA A 360 -14.05 -6.35 -29.45
N PHE A 361 -13.05 -5.53 -29.12
CA PHE A 361 -11.64 -5.91 -29.07
C PHE A 361 -11.10 -6.19 -27.66
N TYR A 362 -11.70 -5.66 -26.60
CA TYR A 362 -11.17 -5.72 -25.23
C TYR A 362 -11.85 -6.77 -24.33
N ASN A 363 -11.11 -7.26 -23.34
CA ASN A 363 -11.69 -8.02 -22.22
C ASN A 363 -12.13 -7.02 -21.14
N LEU A 364 -13.44 -6.95 -20.88
CA LEU A 364 -14.04 -5.90 -20.05
C LEU A 364 -14.22 -6.36 -18.60
N TYR A 365 -13.23 -6.04 -17.75
CA TYR A 365 -13.33 -6.21 -16.30
C TYR A 365 -13.70 -4.91 -15.58
N ARG A 366 -13.50 -3.77 -16.26
CA ARG A 366 -13.82 -2.43 -15.78
C ARG A 366 -14.93 -1.83 -16.63
N LYS A 367 -15.72 -0.94 -16.04
CA LYS A 367 -16.74 -0.18 -16.79
C LYS A 367 -16.02 0.73 -17.81
N PRO A 368 -16.31 0.61 -19.12
CA PRO A 368 -15.61 1.44 -20.09
C PRO A 368 -16.08 2.90 -20.00
N GLU A 369 -15.11 3.83 -19.95
CA GLU A 369 -15.35 5.26 -19.97
C GLU A 369 -14.52 5.92 -21.07
N PHE A 370 -15.09 6.92 -21.75
CA PHE A 370 -14.46 7.55 -22.91
C PHE A 370 -14.54 9.08 -22.85
N TYR A 371 -13.66 9.73 -23.62
CA TYR A 371 -13.77 11.16 -23.92
C TYR A 371 -14.80 11.44 -25.02
N ALA A 372 -14.86 10.58 -26.04
CA ALA A 372 -15.81 10.69 -27.15
C ALA A 372 -17.25 10.44 -26.67
N LYS A 373 -18.19 11.26 -27.14
CA LYS A 373 -19.64 11.01 -26.99
C LYS A 373 -20.32 10.66 -28.33
N ASP A 374 -19.60 10.80 -29.44
CA ASP A 374 -20.09 10.58 -30.80
C ASP A 374 -19.10 9.75 -31.64
N MET A 375 -19.58 9.18 -32.74
CA MET A 375 -18.77 8.35 -33.66
C MET A 375 -17.77 9.17 -34.49
N LEU A 376 -17.97 10.48 -34.63
CA LEU A 376 -17.12 11.34 -35.45
C LEU A 376 -15.77 11.66 -34.77
N MET A 377 -15.64 11.41 -33.47
CA MET A 377 -14.40 11.56 -32.69
C MET A 377 -13.78 12.96 -32.74
N ILE A 378 -14.56 13.99 -33.10
CA ILE A 378 -14.09 15.38 -33.23
C ILE A 378 -13.75 15.96 -31.86
N ASP A 379 -14.53 15.61 -30.84
CA ASP A 379 -14.39 16.11 -29.47
C ASP A 379 -13.30 15.36 -28.66
N VAL A 380 -12.64 14.37 -29.26
CA VAL A 380 -11.64 13.56 -28.56
C VAL A 380 -10.32 14.33 -28.47
N PRO A 381 -9.75 14.51 -27.26
CA PRO A 381 -8.47 15.17 -27.10
C PRO A 381 -7.36 14.42 -27.85
N ARG A 382 -6.63 15.14 -28.71
CA ARG A 382 -5.44 14.64 -29.39
C ARG A 382 -4.22 15.29 -28.76
N ILE A 383 -3.29 14.47 -28.29
CA ILE A 383 -2.08 14.95 -27.61
C ILE A 383 -0.85 14.80 -28.49
N VAL A 384 0.05 15.76 -28.41
CA VAL A 384 1.38 15.69 -29.00
C VAL A 384 2.40 15.71 -27.86
N PRO A 385 3.05 14.58 -27.56
CA PRO A 385 4.05 14.52 -26.52
C PRO A 385 5.30 15.31 -26.94
N ASN A 386 5.69 16.27 -26.13
CA ASN A 386 6.96 16.97 -26.19
C ASN A 386 7.87 16.41 -25.08
N LEU A 387 8.87 15.60 -25.47
CA LEU A 387 9.75 14.96 -24.50
C LEU A 387 10.57 16.01 -23.74
N VAL A 388 10.49 15.97 -22.42
CA VAL A 388 11.34 16.75 -21.52
C VAL A 388 12.50 15.91 -21.00
N GLY A 389 12.26 14.62 -20.71
CA GLY A 389 13.32 13.72 -20.27
C GLY A 389 12.82 12.33 -19.89
N PHE A 390 13.75 11.52 -19.39
CA PHE A 390 13.50 10.17 -18.93
C PHE A 390 13.73 10.03 -17.43
N TYR A 391 12.98 9.15 -16.75
CA TYR A 391 13.22 8.82 -15.34
C TYR A 391 13.24 7.30 -15.12
N ASP A 392 13.94 6.88 -14.06
CA ASP A 392 13.96 5.48 -13.63
C ASP A 392 13.16 5.32 -12.33
N PRO A 393 12.00 4.65 -12.37
CA PRO A 393 11.19 4.40 -11.17
C PRO A 393 11.96 3.73 -10.02
N SER A 394 13.01 2.94 -10.28
CA SER A 394 13.80 2.30 -9.21
C SER A 394 14.70 3.21 -8.41
N LYS A 395 14.88 4.46 -8.84
CA LYS A 395 15.66 5.48 -8.13
C LYS A 395 14.80 6.39 -7.24
N LEU A 396 13.48 6.16 -7.20
CA LEU A 396 12.58 6.89 -6.32
C LEU A 396 12.84 6.56 -4.86
N ASN A 397 12.52 7.50 -3.97
CA ASN A 397 12.61 7.32 -2.51
C ASN A 397 11.43 6.50 -1.98
N LEU A 398 11.24 5.31 -2.54
CA LEU A 398 10.13 4.39 -2.28
C LEU A 398 10.67 2.97 -2.08
N THR A 399 10.05 2.20 -1.18
CA THR A 399 10.34 0.77 -1.04
C THR A 399 9.65 -0.01 -2.15
N MET A 400 10.41 -0.81 -2.90
CA MET A 400 9.86 -1.61 -4.01
C MET A 400 9.23 -2.94 -3.58
N ASP A 401 9.17 -3.23 -2.27
CA ASP A 401 8.62 -4.46 -1.70
C ASP A 401 7.10 -4.35 -1.42
N PRO A 402 6.22 -5.22 -1.97
CA PRO A 402 4.76 -5.15 -1.77
C PRO A 402 4.31 -5.39 -0.34
N THR A 403 5.18 -6.01 0.45
CA THR A 403 4.85 -6.44 1.79
C THR A 403 5.17 -5.38 2.84
N ASN A 404 5.91 -4.32 2.46
CA ASN A 404 6.48 -3.36 3.40
C ASN A 404 6.03 -1.89 3.20
N GLU A 405 5.25 -1.58 2.17
CA GLU A 405 4.80 -0.20 1.92
C GLU A 405 3.47 -0.22 1.16
N LEU A 406 2.70 0.87 1.28
CA LEU A 406 1.53 1.07 0.45
C LEU A 406 1.90 0.97 -1.04
N PRO A 407 1.04 0.38 -1.87
CA PRO A 407 1.24 0.41 -3.31
C PRO A 407 1.41 1.85 -3.80
N MET A 408 2.53 2.15 -4.46
CA MET A 408 2.68 3.33 -5.31
C MET A 408 2.42 2.90 -6.76
N GLU A 409 1.17 2.55 -7.08
CA GLU A 409 0.78 2.07 -8.42
C GLU A 409 1.17 2.99 -9.59
N THR A 410 1.39 4.29 -9.33
CA THR A 410 1.94 5.23 -10.32
C THR A 410 3.34 4.84 -10.82
N TYR A 411 4.13 4.17 -10.00
CA TYR A 411 5.55 3.87 -10.28
C TYR A 411 5.89 2.39 -10.22
N ARG A 412 4.94 1.57 -9.78
CA ARG A 412 5.19 0.21 -9.39
C ARG A 412 4.07 -0.72 -9.81
N LEU A 413 4.46 -1.85 -10.40
CA LEU A 413 3.51 -2.90 -10.76
C LEU A 413 2.79 -3.45 -9.52
N PRO A 414 1.45 -3.55 -9.58
CA PRO A 414 0.68 -4.33 -8.63
C PRO A 414 1.11 -5.79 -8.68
N THR A 415 1.07 -6.47 -7.53
CA THR A 415 1.39 -7.90 -7.44
C THR A 415 0.14 -8.71 -7.17
N ALA A 416 -0.05 -9.77 -7.94
CA ALA A 416 -1.07 -10.77 -7.69
C ALA A 416 -0.52 -12.17 -7.96
N LYS A 417 -1.05 -13.17 -7.26
CA LYS A 417 -0.72 -14.58 -7.45
C LYS A 417 -1.93 -15.37 -7.85
N TYR A 418 -1.86 -16.12 -8.93
CA TYR A 418 -2.87 -17.09 -9.31
C TYR A 418 -2.75 -18.33 -8.44
N VAL A 419 -3.78 -18.57 -7.62
CA VAL A 419 -3.75 -19.54 -6.51
C VAL A 419 -4.75 -20.67 -6.66
N LEU A 420 -5.89 -20.45 -7.32
CA LEU A 420 -6.88 -21.48 -7.59
C LEU A 420 -7.27 -21.44 -9.07
N ASP A 421 -7.35 -22.61 -9.70
CA ASP A 421 -7.77 -22.71 -11.09
C ASP A 421 -9.27 -22.44 -11.30
N GLU A 422 -9.72 -22.44 -12.56
CA GLU A 422 -11.12 -22.28 -12.94
C GLU A 422 -12.08 -23.23 -12.19
N LYS A 423 -11.61 -24.45 -11.88
CA LYS A 423 -12.35 -25.50 -11.16
C LYS A 423 -12.22 -25.39 -9.64
N GLY A 424 -11.43 -24.45 -9.14
CA GLY A 424 -11.17 -24.23 -7.72
C GLY A 424 -10.06 -25.12 -7.13
N ASN A 425 -9.25 -25.78 -7.96
CA ASN A 425 -8.12 -26.57 -7.47
C ASN A 425 -6.91 -25.67 -7.17
N PRO A 426 -6.15 -25.93 -6.09
CA PRO A 426 -4.92 -25.21 -5.80
C PRO A 426 -3.87 -25.29 -6.91
N VAL A 427 -3.31 -24.14 -7.25
CA VAL A 427 -2.18 -23.99 -8.19
C VAL A 427 -0.89 -23.94 -7.37
N ASN A 428 -0.04 -24.96 -7.51
CA ASN A 428 1.22 -25.06 -6.77
C ASN A 428 2.41 -25.36 -7.71
N PRO A 429 3.45 -24.51 -7.78
CA PRO A 429 3.55 -23.20 -7.09
C PRO A 429 2.57 -22.18 -7.68
N PRO A 430 2.08 -21.22 -6.86
CA PRO A 430 1.29 -20.10 -7.37
C PRO A 430 2.03 -19.36 -8.48
N LYS A 431 1.33 -18.97 -9.54
CA LYS A 431 1.92 -18.21 -10.65
C LYS A 431 1.76 -16.71 -10.41
N ASN A 432 2.75 -15.92 -10.80
CA ASN A 432 2.62 -14.46 -10.75
C ASN A 432 1.71 -14.00 -11.90
N VAL A 433 0.80 -13.10 -11.58
CA VAL A 433 -0.06 -12.44 -12.57
C VAL A 433 0.55 -11.10 -12.94
N THR A 434 0.58 -10.79 -14.23
CA THR A 434 1.18 -9.57 -14.79
C THR A 434 0.12 -8.71 -15.46
N ALA A 435 0.35 -7.40 -15.44
CA ALA A 435 -0.52 -6.45 -16.13
C ALA A 435 -0.40 -6.60 -17.66
N THR A 436 -1.49 -6.36 -18.38
CA THR A 436 -1.53 -6.37 -19.85
C THR A 436 -1.75 -4.95 -20.40
N SER A 437 -1.59 -4.77 -21.70
CA SER A 437 -1.84 -3.52 -22.41
C SER A 437 -3.33 -3.17 -22.55
N ASN A 438 -4.24 -4.01 -22.03
CA ASN A 438 -5.68 -3.78 -22.06
C ASN A 438 -6.10 -2.71 -21.04
N PRO A 439 -6.63 -1.55 -21.48
CA PRO A 439 -7.11 -0.48 -20.60
C PRO A 439 -8.16 -0.90 -19.56
N PHE A 440 -8.94 -1.93 -19.88
CA PHE A 440 -10.05 -2.45 -19.07
C PHE A 440 -9.72 -3.78 -18.39
N GLY A 441 -8.43 -4.13 -18.31
CA GLY A 441 -7.93 -5.32 -17.64
C GLY A 441 -8.09 -5.28 -16.11
N TYR A 442 -8.01 -6.46 -15.49
CA TYR A 442 -8.14 -6.60 -14.03
C TYR A 442 -6.86 -6.26 -13.25
N ILE A 443 -5.72 -6.05 -13.91
CA ILE A 443 -4.50 -5.43 -13.36
C ILE A 443 -4.06 -4.33 -14.31
N MET A 444 -3.88 -3.11 -13.81
CA MET A 444 -3.42 -1.98 -14.61
C MET A 444 -1.90 -1.83 -14.58
N GLN A 445 -1.34 -1.34 -15.68
CA GLN A 445 0.06 -0.93 -15.76
C GLN A 445 0.24 0.46 -15.12
N PRO A 446 1.39 0.71 -14.48
CA PRO A 446 1.77 2.07 -14.07
C PRO A 446 1.81 3.01 -15.28
N PRO A 447 1.51 4.31 -15.10
CA PRO A 447 1.75 5.33 -16.11
C PRO A 447 3.18 5.27 -16.66
N VAL A 448 3.30 5.25 -17.98
CA VAL A 448 4.61 5.30 -18.66
C VAL A 448 4.99 6.74 -18.99
N MET A 449 4.00 7.62 -19.16
CA MET A 449 4.18 9.05 -19.41
C MET A 449 3.62 9.87 -18.25
N LEU A 450 4.43 10.81 -17.77
CA LEU A 450 4.01 11.82 -16.81
C LEU A 450 3.98 13.20 -17.46
N THR A 451 2.94 13.98 -17.19
CA THR A 451 2.83 15.38 -17.60
C THR A 451 2.48 16.27 -16.40
N THR A 452 2.19 17.55 -16.63
CA THR A 452 1.85 18.52 -15.57
C THR A 452 0.34 18.58 -15.32
N ILE A 453 -0.08 18.95 -14.10
CA ILE A 453 -1.51 19.18 -13.78
C ILE A 453 -2.14 20.22 -14.72
N ASN A 454 -1.37 21.22 -15.17
CA ASN A 454 -1.81 22.18 -16.18
C ASN A 454 -2.15 21.49 -17.52
N GLY A 455 -1.35 20.50 -17.93
CA GLY A 455 -1.65 19.66 -19.09
C GLY A 455 -2.94 18.85 -18.93
N ALA A 456 -3.17 18.27 -17.75
CA ALA A 456 -4.42 17.57 -17.45
C ALA A 456 -5.63 18.51 -17.47
N LYS A 457 -5.51 19.74 -16.98
CA LYS A 457 -6.57 20.75 -17.04
C LYS A 457 -7.04 21.01 -18.47
N GLU A 458 -6.11 21.12 -19.42
CA GLU A 458 -6.43 21.34 -20.83
C GLU A 458 -7.17 20.17 -21.49
N ILE A 459 -7.04 18.95 -20.93
CA ILE A 459 -7.67 17.72 -21.45
C ILE A 459 -8.98 17.43 -20.74
N MET A 460 -8.98 17.49 -19.40
CA MET A 460 -10.06 17.02 -18.55
C MET A 460 -10.99 18.14 -18.06
N GLY A 461 -10.61 19.41 -18.23
CA GLY A 461 -11.39 20.57 -17.82
C GLY A 461 -11.20 20.95 -16.35
N ASP A 462 -12.30 21.35 -15.70
CA ASP A 462 -12.28 22.06 -14.40
C ASP A 462 -11.86 21.21 -13.20
N LYS A 463 -12.08 19.89 -13.26
CA LYS A 463 -11.77 18.95 -12.17
C LYS A 463 -10.80 17.84 -12.60
N PRO A 464 -9.55 18.19 -12.98
CA PRO A 464 -8.62 17.25 -13.60
C PRO A 464 -7.98 16.27 -12.60
N ILE A 465 -7.92 16.60 -11.31
CA ILE A 465 -7.17 15.83 -10.31
C ILE A 465 -7.99 14.60 -9.89
N SER A 466 -7.40 13.42 -9.97
CA SER A 466 -8.01 12.14 -9.58
C SER A 466 -7.88 11.87 -8.07
N ALA A 467 -6.73 12.21 -7.49
CA ALA A 467 -6.46 12.06 -6.07
C ALA A 467 -5.33 12.99 -5.59
N ILE A 468 -5.25 13.23 -4.28
CA ILE A 468 -4.17 14.01 -3.65
C ILE A 468 -3.54 13.16 -2.54
N ARG A 469 -2.22 12.96 -2.63
CA ARG A 469 -1.43 12.22 -1.64
C ARG A 469 -0.77 13.21 -0.69
N ILE A 470 -1.02 13.07 0.60
CA ILE A 470 -0.68 14.07 1.61
C ILE A 470 0.31 13.53 2.65
N LYS A 471 1.36 14.30 2.94
CA LYS A 471 2.22 14.11 4.12
C LYS A 471 1.92 15.16 5.17
N VAL A 472 1.75 14.74 6.41
CA VAL A 472 1.46 15.62 7.55
C VAL A 472 2.72 15.82 8.39
N GLU A 473 3.01 17.07 8.75
CA GLU A 473 4.20 17.42 9.51
C GLU A 473 4.19 16.76 10.89
N GLY A 474 5.34 16.26 11.36
CA GLY A 474 5.47 15.66 12.69
C GLY A 474 4.80 14.29 12.85
N VAL A 475 4.38 13.66 11.76
CA VAL A 475 3.83 12.30 11.72
C VAL A 475 4.91 11.35 11.22
N SER A 476 5.85 10.99 12.09
CA SER A 476 6.95 10.06 11.76
C SER A 476 6.91 8.74 12.52
N GLN A 477 6.07 8.65 13.56
CA GLN A 477 5.96 7.48 14.43
C GLN A 477 4.52 7.00 14.51
N LEU A 478 4.34 5.69 14.66
CA LEU A 478 3.02 5.09 14.94
C LEU A 478 2.63 5.41 16.40
N SER A 479 1.97 6.55 16.60
CA SER A 479 1.59 7.07 17.91
C SER A 479 0.15 7.59 17.94
N GLN A 480 -0.44 7.69 19.13
CA GLN A 480 -1.78 8.24 19.33
C GLN A 480 -1.85 9.73 19.00
N ASP A 481 -0.76 10.48 19.25
CA ASP A 481 -0.67 11.90 18.91
C ASP A 481 -0.63 12.10 17.38
N SER A 482 0.11 11.24 16.68
CA SER A 482 0.14 11.23 15.21
C SER A 482 -1.23 10.87 14.63
N GLN A 483 -1.91 9.87 15.19
CA GLN A 483 -3.27 9.52 14.75
C GLN A 483 -4.24 10.68 14.92
N LYS A 484 -4.27 11.30 16.10
CA LYS A 484 -5.15 12.43 16.36
C LYS A 484 -4.89 13.58 15.40
N LYS A 485 -3.63 13.88 15.12
CA LYS A 485 -3.25 14.91 14.14
C LYS A 485 -3.73 14.58 12.72
N LEU A 486 -3.63 13.32 12.31
CA LEU A 486 -4.14 12.86 11.02
C LEU A 486 -5.65 12.92 10.94
N GLU A 487 -6.37 12.54 12.00
CA GLU A 487 -7.82 12.65 12.10
C GLU A 487 -8.28 14.11 12.01
N GLU A 488 -7.63 15.03 12.72
CA GLU A 488 -7.91 16.47 12.67
C GLU A 488 -7.70 17.04 11.25
N VAL A 489 -6.62 16.64 10.56
CA VAL A 489 -6.35 17.08 9.18
C VAL A 489 -7.36 16.46 8.20
N ALA A 490 -7.67 15.17 8.33
CA ALA A 490 -8.63 14.49 7.48
C ALA A 490 -10.03 15.11 7.62
N GLU A 491 -10.55 15.26 8.85
CA GLU A 491 -11.86 15.87 9.12
C GLU A 491 -11.94 17.30 8.56
N LYS A 492 -10.85 18.07 8.66
CA LYS A 492 -10.76 19.41 8.08
C LYS A 492 -10.82 19.39 6.56
N ILE A 493 -10.16 18.43 5.91
CA ILE A 493 -10.24 18.26 4.44
C ILE A 493 -11.67 17.92 4.02
N GLU A 494 -12.28 16.93 4.69
CA GLU A 494 -13.64 16.48 4.37
C GLU A 494 -14.65 17.61 4.56
N THR A 495 -14.55 18.37 5.65
CA THR A 495 -15.44 19.52 5.93
C THR A 495 -15.26 20.66 4.92
N LEU A 496 -14.03 20.93 4.47
CA LEU A 496 -13.74 22.04 3.56
C LEU A 496 -14.10 21.75 2.10
N THR A 497 -14.02 20.48 1.69
CA THR A 497 -14.09 20.11 0.27
C THR A 497 -15.21 19.13 -0.06
N GLY A 498 -15.75 18.40 0.92
CA GLY A 498 -16.68 17.29 0.70
C GLY A 498 -16.02 16.05 0.06
N LEU A 499 -14.71 16.05 -0.11
CA LEU A 499 -13.93 14.91 -0.62
C LEU A 499 -13.64 13.95 0.53
N LYS A 500 -13.48 12.66 0.22
CA LYS A 500 -13.15 11.61 1.20
C LYS A 500 -11.65 11.64 1.51
N ALA A 501 -11.28 11.64 2.78
CA ALA A 501 -9.88 11.66 3.23
C ALA A 501 -9.53 10.37 3.98
N ASP A 502 -8.95 9.40 3.28
CA ASP A 502 -8.57 8.12 3.86
C ASP A 502 -7.19 8.21 4.55
N ILE A 503 -7.16 7.98 5.87
CA ILE A 503 -5.91 7.87 6.63
C ILE A 503 -5.24 6.53 6.33
N THR A 504 -3.99 6.61 5.90
CA THR A 504 -3.21 5.44 5.48
C THR A 504 -2.12 5.05 6.48
N LEU A 505 -1.77 5.91 7.44
CA LEU A 505 -0.86 5.56 8.53
C LEU A 505 -1.39 4.35 9.32
N GLY A 506 -0.51 3.37 9.56
CA GLY A 506 -0.88 2.16 10.30
C GLY A 506 -1.76 1.19 9.50
N SER A 507 -1.82 1.38 8.17
CA SER A 507 -2.43 0.39 7.29
C SER A 507 -1.51 -0.81 7.10
N SER A 508 -2.10 -1.99 6.95
CA SER A 508 -1.36 -3.24 6.76
C SER A 508 -1.89 -3.98 5.53
N PRO A 509 -1.00 -4.56 4.71
CA PRO A 509 -1.40 -5.53 3.70
C PRO A 509 -2.16 -6.71 4.32
N GLN A 510 -3.21 -7.17 3.66
CA GLN A 510 -4.02 -8.34 3.97
C GLN A 510 -4.21 -9.16 2.70
N PRO A 511 -4.01 -10.48 2.74
CA PRO A 511 -4.27 -11.32 1.59
C PRO A 511 -5.78 -11.36 1.33
N VAL A 512 -6.17 -10.91 0.14
CA VAL A 512 -7.55 -10.93 -0.34
C VAL A 512 -7.63 -11.85 -1.55
N LEU A 513 -8.59 -12.77 -1.52
CA LEU A 513 -8.87 -13.67 -2.61
C LEU A 513 -9.89 -13.03 -3.56
N ILE A 514 -9.54 -12.94 -4.84
CA ILE A 514 -10.36 -12.30 -5.87
C ILE A 514 -10.70 -13.30 -6.95
N HIS A 515 -11.98 -13.47 -7.20
CA HIS A 515 -12.50 -14.25 -8.30
C HIS A 515 -12.46 -13.45 -9.60
N ILE A 516 -11.88 -14.03 -10.65
CA ILE A 516 -11.92 -13.48 -12.01
C ILE A 516 -13.02 -14.23 -12.79
N PRO A 517 -14.21 -13.62 -12.96
CA PRO A 517 -15.32 -14.28 -13.64
C PRO A 517 -15.10 -14.34 -15.15
N GLU A 518 -15.98 -15.07 -15.83
CA GLU A 518 -16.09 -15.04 -17.29
C GLU A 518 -16.41 -13.61 -17.80
N THR A 519 -15.97 -13.33 -19.01
CA THR A 519 -16.32 -12.11 -19.76
C THR A 519 -16.91 -12.50 -21.12
N ASN A 520 -17.31 -11.52 -21.92
CA ASN A 520 -17.90 -11.76 -23.25
C ASN A 520 -16.98 -12.53 -24.22
N LYS A 521 -15.66 -12.54 -23.98
CA LYS A 521 -14.66 -13.20 -24.83
C LYS A 521 -13.92 -14.36 -24.18
N GLU A 522 -13.80 -14.33 -22.86
CA GLU A 522 -12.90 -15.21 -22.13
C GLU A 522 -13.66 -16.07 -21.13
N SER A 523 -13.29 -17.34 -21.09
CA SER A 523 -13.73 -18.25 -20.05
C SER A 523 -13.25 -17.77 -18.68
N LYS A 524 -13.97 -18.22 -17.66
CA LYS A 524 -13.60 -18.03 -16.26
C LYS A 524 -12.13 -18.45 -16.04
N LEU A 525 -11.34 -17.61 -15.37
CA LEU A 525 -9.91 -17.88 -15.13
C LEU A 525 -9.66 -18.57 -13.79
N GLY A 526 -10.40 -18.23 -12.73
CA GLY A 526 -10.19 -18.78 -11.38
C GLY A 526 -9.98 -17.68 -10.34
N TRP A 527 -9.07 -17.91 -9.39
CA TRP A 527 -8.86 -17.00 -8.27
C TRP A 527 -7.41 -16.52 -8.15
N ILE A 528 -7.28 -15.22 -7.88
CA ILE A 528 -6.01 -14.56 -7.60
C ILE A 528 -5.97 -14.08 -6.15
N GLU A 529 -4.81 -14.16 -5.52
CA GLU A 529 -4.50 -13.53 -4.24
C GLU A 529 -3.82 -12.19 -4.49
N GLN A 530 -4.33 -11.13 -3.88
CA GLN A 530 -3.74 -9.81 -3.88
C GLN A 530 -3.56 -9.26 -2.45
N PRO A 531 -2.48 -8.54 -2.16
CA PRO A 531 -2.28 -7.88 -0.87
C PRO A 531 -3.03 -6.54 -0.84
N TRP A 532 -4.26 -6.54 -0.35
CA TRP A 532 -5.04 -5.30 -0.17
C TRP A 532 -4.67 -4.60 1.12
N ILE A 533 -4.78 -3.28 1.14
CA ILE A 533 -4.39 -2.49 2.31
C ILE A 533 -5.60 -2.30 3.22
N LYS A 534 -5.53 -2.80 4.46
CA LYS A 534 -6.56 -2.56 5.47
C LYS A 534 -6.24 -1.32 6.29
N LYS A 535 -7.16 -0.37 6.32
CA LYS A 535 -7.03 0.92 7.02
C LYS A 535 -7.10 0.74 8.54
N GLY A 536 -6.30 1.51 9.29
CA GLY A 536 -6.46 1.72 10.75
C GLY A 536 -6.22 0.53 11.70
N THR A 537 -5.70 -0.61 11.27
CA THR A 537 -5.61 -1.82 12.12
C THR A 537 -4.47 -1.81 13.14
N THR A 538 -3.36 -1.14 12.83
CA THR A 538 -2.12 -1.29 13.61
C THR A 538 -2.17 -0.66 15.00
N ILE A 539 -2.94 0.42 15.16
CA ILE A 539 -2.98 1.17 16.43
C ILE A 539 -3.83 0.43 17.48
N ASN A 540 -4.86 -0.30 17.05
CA ASN A 540 -5.64 -1.16 17.94
C ASN A 540 -4.78 -2.29 18.53
N ILE A 541 -3.91 -2.92 17.72
CA ILE A 541 -2.95 -3.94 18.19
C ILE A 541 -1.99 -3.38 19.25
N PHE A 542 -1.57 -2.13 19.08
CA PHE A 542 -0.69 -1.44 20.03
C PHE A 542 -1.38 -1.19 21.39
N ASN A 543 -2.65 -0.79 21.36
CA ASN A 543 -3.44 -0.54 22.57
C ASN A 543 -3.77 -1.84 23.33
N GLU A 544 -4.11 -2.92 22.62
CA GLU A 544 -4.38 -4.23 23.21
C GLU A 544 -3.15 -4.81 23.92
N THR A 545 -1.97 -4.70 23.29
CA THR A 545 -0.71 -5.16 23.88
C THR A 545 -0.36 -4.37 25.16
N LYS A 546 -0.59 -3.04 25.15
CA LYS A 546 -0.37 -2.18 26.32
C LYS A 546 -1.29 -2.54 27.49
N LEU A 547 -2.56 -2.86 27.21
CA LEU A 547 -3.55 -3.26 28.21
C LEU A 547 -3.15 -4.58 28.89
N GLY A 548 -2.71 -5.59 28.12
CA GLY A 548 -2.28 -6.89 28.66
C GLY A 548 -1.11 -6.78 29.66
N TYR A 549 -0.05 -6.05 29.30
CA TYR A 549 1.09 -5.85 30.21
C TYR A 549 0.73 -5.02 31.45
N SER A 550 -0.10 -3.99 31.30
CA SER A 550 -0.55 -3.17 32.43
C SER A 550 -1.37 -3.99 33.44
N GLY A 551 -2.19 -4.94 32.96
CA GLY A 551 -2.94 -5.88 33.80
C GLY A 551 -2.01 -6.80 34.61
N LEU A 552 -0.96 -7.35 33.97
CA LEU A 552 0.04 -8.18 34.66
C LEU A 552 0.80 -7.39 35.74
N VAL A 553 1.19 -6.15 35.45
CA VAL A 553 1.86 -5.27 36.43
C VAL A 553 0.92 -4.95 37.59
N ALA A 554 -0.37 -4.65 37.33
CA ALA A 554 -1.35 -4.41 38.38
C ALA A 554 -1.54 -5.64 39.29
N CYS A 555 -1.65 -6.84 38.72
CA CYS A 555 -1.70 -8.09 39.48
C CYS A 555 -0.46 -8.28 40.36
N LEU A 556 0.74 -8.02 39.83
CA LEU A 556 1.98 -8.13 40.61
C LEU A 556 2.05 -7.11 41.75
N ILE A 557 1.57 -5.88 41.53
CA ILE A 557 1.45 -4.86 42.58
C ILE A 557 0.49 -5.33 43.67
N ILE A 558 -0.66 -5.91 43.31
CA ILE A 558 -1.62 -6.44 44.29
C ILE A 558 -0.98 -7.55 45.13
N VAL A 559 -0.30 -8.51 44.49
CA VAL A 559 0.42 -9.59 45.18
C VAL A 559 1.50 -9.03 46.10
N ALA A 560 2.25 -8.01 45.66
CA ALA A 560 3.26 -7.34 46.46
C ALA A 560 2.65 -6.62 47.69
N VAL A 561 1.53 -5.91 47.52
CA VAL A 561 0.80 -5.27 48.63
C VAL A 561 0.30 -6.31 49.61
N MET A 562 -0.27 -7.42 49.14
CA MET A 562 -0.72 -8.53 49.98
C MET A 562 0.43 -9.18 50.75
N TYR A 563 1.58 -9.37 50.11
CA TYR A 563 2.77 -9.90 50.74
C TYR A 563 3.27 -8.97 51.85
N VAL A 564 3.44 -7.67 51.56
CA VAL A 564 3.88 -6.69 52.55
C VAL A 564 2.86 -6.55 53.69
N PHE A 565 1.57 -6.65 53.38
CA PHE A 565 0.50 -6.72 54.37
C PHE A 565 0.66 -7.92 55.30
N ALA A 566 0.84 -9.13 54.74
CA ALA A 566 1.01 -10.36 55.52
C ALA A 566 2.25 -10.29 56.43
N VAL A 567 3.38 -9.80 55.92
CA VAL A 567 4.61 -9.61 56.70
C VAL A 567 4.41 -8.60 57.84
N ASN A 568 3.75 -7.47 57.57
CA ASN A 568 3.45 -6.47 58.60
C ASN A 568 2.44 -6.99 59.64
N LEU A 569 1.48 -7.82 59.23
CA LEU A 569 0.54 -8.47 60.12
C LEU A 569 1.24 -9.49 61.04
N VAL A 570 2.13 -10.33 60.51
CA VAL A 570 2.96 -11.25 61.32
C VAL A 570 3.87 -10.48 62.29
N SER A 571 4.47 -9.38 61.83
CA SER A 571 5.26 -8.46 62.68
C SER A 571 4.43 -7.87 63.82
N TYR A 572 3.18 -7.50 63.54
CA TYR A 572 2.25 -7.02 64.57
C TYR A 572 1.91 -8.12 65.59
N LEU A 573 1.55 -9.32 65.11
CA LEU A 573 1.13 -10.45 65.95
C LEU A 573 2.26 -10.91 66.88
N SER A 574 3.49 -11.00 66.38
CA SER A 574 4.67 -11.39 67.17
C SER A 574 5.07 -10.36 68.23
N ARG A 575 4.72 -9.08 68.05
CA ARG A 575 5.10 -7.95 68.93
C ARG A 575 3.97 -7.43 69.82
N LYS A 576 2.84 -8.14 69.91
CA LYS A 576 1.70 -7.75 70.77
C LYS A 576 2.10 -7.46 72.21
N LYS A 577 3.00 -8.27 72.79
CA LYS A 577 3.51 -8.11 74.16
C LYS A 577 4.34 -6.83 74.33
N GLU A 578 5.19 -6.50 73.36
CA GLU A 578 5.99 -5.26 73.37
C GLU A 578 5.10 -4.02 73.27
N PHE A 579 4.10 -4.05 72.39
CA PHE A 579 3.15 -2.94 72.26
C PHE A 579 2.28 -2.77 73.50
N ALA A 580 1.92 -3.86 74.19
CA ALA A 580 1.19 -3.79 75.45
C ALA A 580 2.00 -3.12 76.57
N ILE A 581 3.32 -3.36 76.61
CA ILE A 581 4.26 -2.71 77.54
C ILE A 581 4.40 -1.22 77.20
N LEU A 582 4.57 -0.87 75.92
CA LEU A 582 4.67 0.53 75.47
C LEU A 582 3.40 1.32 75.80
N LYS A 583 2.21 0.71 75.65
CA LYS A 583 0.94 1.33 76.08
C LYS A 583 0.86 1.50 77.59
N ALA A 584 1.36 0.55 78.38
CA ALA A 584 1.42 0.68 79.84
C ALA A 584 2.37 1.82 80.29
N LEU A 585 3.42 2.10 79.51
CA LEU A 585 4.33 3.24 79.68
C LEU A 585 3.77 4.57 79.14
N GLY A 586 2.48 4.63 78.77
CA GLY A 586 1.80 5.86 78.36
C GLY A 586 1.92 6.24 76.88
N TRP A 587 2.41 5.35 76.01
CA TRP A 587 2.47 5.65 74.57
C TRP A 587 1.08 5.72 73.94
N LYS A 588 0.78 6.83 73.26
CA LYS A 588 -0.46 7.00 72.47
C LYS A 588 -0.49 6.02 71.30
N ASN A 589 -1.69 5.51 70.95
CA ASN A 589 -1.90 4.60 69.82
C ASN A 589 -1.31 5.14 68.50
N THR A 590 -1.38 6.46 68.27
CA THR A 590 -0.84 7.12 67.07
C THR A 590 0.68 7.04 66.98
N LYS A 591 1.41 7.07 68.10
CA LYS A 591 2.88 6.90 68.10
C LYS A 591 3.29 5.47 67.74
N ILE A 592 2.52 4.47 68.18
CA ILE A 592 2.77 3.06 67.85
C ILE A 592 2.44 2.79 66.36
N GLN A 593 1.36 3.40 65.85
CA GLN A 593 1.00 3.35 64.44
C GLN A 593 2.07 3.99 63.55
N SER A 594 2.50 5.20 63.90
CA SER A 594 3.58 5.90 63.19
C SER A 594 4.88 5.11 63.20
N LEU A 595 5.22 4.46 64.31
CA LEU A 595 6.40 3.60 64.40
C LEU A 595 6.34 2.41 63.42
N MET A 596 5.20 1.74 63.29
CA MET A 596 5.03 0.61 62.37
C MET A 596 5.08 1.05 60.91
N ILE A 597 4.43 2.16 60.57
CA ILE A 597 4.46 2.72 59.22
C ILE A 597 5.89 3.15 58.87
N LEU A 598 6.60 3.80 59.80
CA LEU A 598 7.97 4.27 59.58
C LEU A 598 8.98 3.12 59.48
N GLU A 599 8.74 2.00 60.16
CA GLU A 599 9.51 0.75 59.97
C GLU A 599 9.30 0.18 58.56
N SER A 600 8.05 0.11 58.08
CA SER A 600 7.74 -0.39 56.73
C SER A 600 8.29 0.53 55.63
N VAL A 601 8.14 1.85 55.77
CA VAL A 601 8.64 2.84 54.81
C VAL A 601 10.17 2.85 54.78
N PHE A 602 10.84 2.71 55.93
CA PHE A 602 12.31 2.62 55.97
C PHE A 602 12.83 1.39 55.21
N VAL A 603 12.16 0.25 55.37
CA VAL A 603 12.47 -0.96 54.59
C VAL A 603 12.16 -0.73 53.11
N GLY A 604 11.00 -0.19 52.78
CA GLY A 604 10.62 0.14 51.40
C GLY A 604 11.61 1.08 50.71
N PHE A 605 12.20 2.03 51.45
CA PHE A 605 13.25 2.93 50.94
C PHE A 605 14.53 2.17 50.58
N MET A 606 14.99 1.26 51.44
CA MET A 606 16.16 0.43 51.14
C MET A 606 15.93 -0.46 49.91
N VAL A 607 14.72 -1.03 49.78
CA VAL A 607 14.34 -1.83 48.62
C VAL A 607 14.29 -0.97 47.36
N ALA A 608 13.64 0.19 47.42
CA ALA A 608 13.56 1.11 46.29
C ALA A 608 14.94 1.57 45.81
N LEU A 609 15.88 1.82 46.74
CA LEU A 609 17.26 2.18 46.43
C LEU A 609 18.02 1.03 45.77
N PHE A 610 17.86 -0.19 46.27
CA PHE A 610 18.43 -1.38 45.65
C PHE A 610 17.88 -1.60 44.23
N THR A 611 16.56 -1.50 44.04
CA THR A 611 15.92 -1.60 42.72
C THR A 611 16.41 -0.50 41.77
N MET A 612 16.57 0.73 42.27
CA MET A 612 17.07 1.85 41.47
C MET A 612 18.50 1.58 40.95
N ILE A 613 19.37 1.02 41.78
CA ILE A 613 20.74 0.63 41.38
C ILE A 613 20.69 -0.44 40.30
N VAL A 614 19.88 -1.49 40.48
CA VAL A 614 19.74 -2.57 39.48
C VAL A 614 19.25 -2.01 38.14
N LEU A 615 18.24 -1.14 38.15
CA LEU A 615 17.72 -0.53 36.94
C LEU A 615 18.71 0.43 36.26
N LEU A 616 19.55 1.13 37.03
CA LEU A 616 20.64 1.95 36.50
C LEU A 616 21.70 1.09 35.81
N ILE A 617 22.04 -0.07 36.37
CA ILE A 617 22.96 -1.03 35.74
C ILE A 617 22.38 -1.52 34.41
N ILE A 618 21.11 -1.91 34.37
CA ILE A 618 20.43 -2.34 33.13
C ILE A 618 20.44 -1.23 32.08
N ARG A 619 20.17 0.02 32.48
CA ARG A 619 20.23 1.19 31.60
C ARG A 619 21.63 1.43 31.03
N ALA A 620 22.68 1.18 31.81
CA ALA A 620 24.06 1.34 31.36
C ALA A 620 24.44 0.33 30.26
N TYR A 621 23.92 -0.91 30.35
CA TYR A 621 24.13 -1.93 29.33
C TYR A 621 23.25 -1.75 28.09
N ASN A 622 22.05 -1.16 28.23
CA ASN A 622 21.11 -0.93 27.13
C ASN A 622 20.67 0.55 27.04
N PRO A 623 21.53 1.44 26.51
CA PRO A 623 21.22 2.86 26.39
C PRO A 623 20.02 3.08 25.46
N GLY A 624 18.91 3.58 26.00
CA GLY A 624 17.69 3.91 25.24
C GLY A 624 16.40 3.27 25.78
N THR A 625 16.50 2.22 26.60
CA THR A 625 15.34 1.42 27.03
C THR A 625 14.50 2.03 28.17
N LEU A 626 15.11 2.85 29.05
CA LEU A 626 14.46 3.35 30.27
C LEU A 626 14.59 4.87 30.41
N SER A 627 13.48 5.60 30.46
CA SER A 627 13.45 7.05 30.76
C SER A 627 13.70 7.31 32.27
N LEU A 628 14.28 8.48 32.60
CA LEU A 628 14.49 8.89 34.00
C LEU A 628 13.18 8.98 34.80
N TYR A 629 12.10 9.44 34.16
CA TYR A 629 10.77 9.50 34.77
C TYR A 629 10.29 8.12 35.23
N LYS A 630 10.47 7.07 34.42
CA LYS A 630 10.03 5.70 34.75
C LYS A 630 10.80 5.11 35.94
N LEU A 631 12.10 5.44 36.09
CA LEU A 631 12.87 5.06 37.28
C LEU A 631 12.22 5.62 38.56
N LEU A 632 11.80 6.89 38.53
CA LEU A 632 11.10 7.52 39.64
C LEU A 632 9.73 6.88 39.90
N VAL A 633 8.99 6.51 38.85
CA VAL A 633 7.70 5.82 38.98
C VAL A 633 7.85 4.45 39.63
N VAL A 634 8.84 3.64 39.22
CA VAL A 634 9.08 2.31 39.80
C VAL A 634 9.53 2.41 41.25
N SER A 635 10.51 3.26 41.55
CA SER A 635 10.98 3.48 42.93
C SER A 635 9.88 4.07 43.83
N GLY A 636 9.08 5.00 43.31
CA GLY A 636 7.91 5.55 43.99
C GLY A 636 6.81 4.53 44.22
N GLY A 637 6.57 3.64 43.25
CA GLY A 637 5.63 2.53 43.34
C GLY A 637 5.98 1.54 44.46
N ILE A 638 7.27 1.23 44.62
CA ILE A 638 7.75 0.37 45.74
C ILE A 638 7.44 1.05 47.09
N LEU A 639 7.76 2.33 47.24
CA LEU A 639 7.43 3.07 48.45
C LEU A 639 5.92 3.07 48.73
N PHE A 640 5.10 3.24 47.69
CA PHE A 640 3.65 3.19 47.79
C PHE A 640 3.14 1.81 48.25
N ILE A 641 3.68 0.70 47.71
CA ILE A 641 3.36 -0.67 48.13
C ILE A 641 3.65 -0.87 49.62
N TYR A 642 4.82 -0.42 50.08
CA TYR A 642 5.23 -0.57 51.48
C TYR A 642 4.44 0.33 52.45
N LEU A 643 3.96 1.48 51.97
CA LEU A 643 3.05 2.36 52.70
C LEU A 643 1.65 1.73 52.81
N MET A 644 1.07 1.27 51.70
CA MET A 644 -0.26 0.66 51.65
C MET A 644 -0.34 -0.65 52.44
N GLY A 645 0.64 -1.54 52.28
CA GLY A 645 0.69 -2.81 53.01
C GLY A 645 0.79 -2.65 54.53
N ALA A 646 1.37 -1.55 55.02
CA ALA A 646 1.48 -1.27 56.46
C ALA A 646 0.27 -0.56 57.06
N LEU A 647 -0.59 0.03 56.22
CA LEU A 647 -1.67 0.91 56.67
C LEU A 647 -2.76 0.13 57.43
N LEU A 648 -3.24 -0.98 56.87
CA LEU A 648 -4.25 -1.84 57.51
C LEU A 648 -3.76 -2.49 58.82
N PRO A 649 -2.56 -3.11 58.91
CA PRO A 649 -2.05 -3.69 60.15
C PRO A 649 -1.87 -2.65 61.26
N SER A 650 -1.49 -1.41 60.93
CA SER A 650 -1.36 -0.33 61.91
C SER A 650 -2.69 0.02 62.57
N LEU A 651 -3.83 -0.13 61.87
CA LEU A 651 -5.16 0.15 62.44
C LEU A 651 -5.56 -0.86 63.52
N PHE A 652 -5.10 -2.11 63.44
CA PHE A 652 -5.37 -3.14 64.45
C PHE A 652 -4.77 -2.82 65.83
N VAL A 653 -3.76 -1.95 65.90
CA VAL A 653 -3.14 -1.48 67.16
C VAL A 653 -4.17 -0.84 68.09
N LYS A 654 -5.26 -0.24 67.56
CA LYS A 654 -6.32 0.37 68.38
C LYS A 654 -7.05 -0.63 69.27
N LYS A 655 -7.09 -1.93 68.91
CA LYS A 655 -7.91 -2.95 69.57
C LYS A 655 -7.23 -3.68 70.74
N ASN A 656 -5.93 -3.48 70.99
CA ASN A 656 -5.23 -4.17 72.09
C ASN A 656 -5.25 -3.36 73.40
N PRO A 657 -5.68 -3.95 74.54
CA PRO A 657 -5.61 -3.29 75.85
C PRO A 657 -4.18 -3.30 76.44
N PRO A 658 -3.84 -2.38 77.38
CA PRO A 658 -2.53 -2.30 78.01
C PRO A 658 -2.23 -3.50 78.93
N CYS A 659 -0.94 -3.83 79.08
CA CYS A 659 -0.46 -4.92 79.94
C CYS A 659 -0.81 -4.60 81.40
N GLY A 660 -1.96 -5.09 81.86
CA GLY A 660 -2.56 -4.75 83.15
C GLY A 660 -4.08 -5.00 83.20
N SER A 661 -4.74 -5.09 82.04
CA SER A 661 -6.15 -5.49 81.97
C SER A 661 -6.39 -7.00 82.12
N HIS A 662 -5.35 -7.83 81.93
CA HIS A 662 -5.45 -9.29 82.09
C HIS A 662 -5.29 -9.75 83.54
N GLU A 663 -4.48 -9.06 84.37
CA GLU A 663 -4.37 -9.41 85.80
C GLU A 663 -5.62 -9.05 86.61
N ARG A 664 -6.36 -8.00 86.24
CA ARG A 664 -7.64 -7.69 86.91
C ARG A 664 -8.81 -8.61 86.54
N ARG A 665 -8.69 -9.43 85.49
CA ARG A 665 -9.71 -10.45 85.14
C ARG A 665 -9.38 -11.86 85.67
N GLY A 666 -8.15 -12.10 86.12
CA GLY A 666 -7.72 -13.42 86.63
C GLY A 666 -8.30 -13.84 87.98
N ASN A 667 -8.93 -12.93 88.73
CA ASN A 667 -9.50 -13.23 90.06
C ASN A 667 -11.03 -13.40 90.08
N GLN A 668 -11.71 -13.42 88.93
CA GLN A 668 -13.14 -13.74 88.84
C GLN A 668 -13.42 -14.58 87.59
N SER A 669 -13.15 -15.89 87.66
CA SER A 669 -13.99 -16.98 87.14
C SER A 669 -13.15 -18.24 86.88
N LEU A 670 -12.85 -19.00 87.93
CA LEU A 670 -12.69 -20.45 87.78
C LEU A 670 -14.10 -21.04 87.64
N LYS A 671 -14.58 -21.20 86.41
CA LYS A 671 -15.62 -22.17 86.07
C LYS A 671 -15.63 -22.49 84.57
N SER A 672 -15.13 -23.69 84.30
CA SER A 672 -15.61 -24.70 83.34
C SER A 672 -15.48 -24.47 81.83
N LYS A 673 -14.94 -25.54 81.23
CA LYS A 673 -15.24 -26.19 79.94
C LYS A 673 -14.23 -26.01 78.80
N ASP A 674 -13.61 -27.15 78.52
CA ASP A 674 -13.09 -27.59 77.23
C ASP A 674 -13.94 -27.13 76.05
N CYS A 675 -13.27 -26.74 74.96
CA CYS A 675 -13.50 -27.36 73.65
C CYS A 675 -12.41 -26.92 72.66
N SER A 676 -11.98 -27.93 71.91
CA SER A 676 -11.13 -27.99 70.73
C SER A 676 -11.47 -27.02 69.59
N GLY A 677 -10.44 -26.67 68.81
CA GLY A 677 -10.48 -25.98 67.53
C GLY A 677 -9.07 -25.81 66.99
#